data_AF-A0A7V4WG07-F1
#
_entry.id   AF-A0A7V4WG07-F1
#
_cell.length_a   1.000
_cell.length_b   1.000
_cell.length_c   1.000
_cell.angle_alpha   90.00
_cell.angle_beta   90.00
_cell.angle_gamma   90.00
#
_symmetry.space_group_name_H-M   'P 1'
#
loop_
_entity.id
_entity.type
_entity.pdbx_description
1 polymer ?
#
loop_
_entity_poly.entity_id
_entity_poly.type
_entity_poly.pdbx_seq_one_letter_code
_entity_poly.pdbx_strand_id
1 'polypeptide(L)'
;SNISVKNHLEKITDSQFIIDPESNFYCAIGASLCLLDDIITAEESGKNIKKIHCVSIKDFFVPSKKEDIPMYPKLELKLSQYPDFQCFSSTVSEDVEIDIYQDPAKIIIKEGYLGMDVGSTSTKSILINQDGVRIAGFYTKTASKPVKAVQKIFKAYDHFFKDYEIKIEIRGCGTTGSGRRISGKIIGADIEPDEITAHATAAVNLNKNVDTIIEIGGQDAKFTLLKNGIVTSSFMNSVCAAGTGSFIEEQALKLDCPLAEYSERTQGVSSPVASDRCTVFMERDINYYFANGYTTNEILASVLHSVRDNYLTKVANIAKIGDCILFQGATARNKALIAAFEQKLNKPIHVSRYCHLTGALGVALLLKEQQIQSSDFRGFDLYKYKIPLRQETCELCTNNCKLTIADIDGQTIAYGFLCGRDYDTKKMIPKTNSYDLLKIRKQAIPEFKKPSISNNLIKHDFTIGIPHALHLVEDYEFWISFFSKLGIKTRTSSNLKNPVSLGKLNANAEFCAPVVSLHGHVKYLMEKTDYVFLPFYFEEKHNKKEGRRQHCYYTQFAPSIISCLPEFDKTRLISPIIKYLYTNFHTKLELYKSLKKISSDFLFSFFDISSAYDNALELKKKIESNKKDLYRQYKSQNSNIDVVLLGRPYTILSKTMNNNIPQIFNNLGVKTFFQDMLDVETHDFTQINPLLGEIHWKYVAQIIKAAYIAATSDHLYPVYISSFKCSPDSFGIDYFRQIMESFNKPYLVLELDEHDS
;
A
#
# COMPACT_ATOMS: atom_id res chain seq x y z
N SER A 1 -16.65 -24.00 31.49
CA SER A 1 -15.49 -24.67 30.86
C SER A 1 -15.88 -25.20 29.48
N ASN A 2 -14.99 -25.11 28.48
CA ASN A 2 -15.28 -25.50 27.09
C ASN A 2 -14.88 -26.97 26.84
N ILE A 3 -15.86 -27.88 26.93
CA ILE A 3 -15.67 -29.33 26.79
C ILE A 3 -15.07 -29.71 25.42
N SER A 4 -15.38 -28.96 24.37
CA SER A 4 -14.86 -29.22 23.02
C SER A 4 -13.34 -29.01 22.94
N VAL A 5 -12.81 -28.02 23.65
CA VAL A 5 -11.35 -27.77 23.71
C VAL A 5 -10.65 -28.88 24.46
N LYS A 6 -11.22 -29.34 25.59
CA LYS A 6 -10.69 -30.48 26.35
C LYS A 6 -10.57 -31.71 25.46
N ASN A 7 -11.67 -32.13 24.83
CA ASN A 7 -11.68 -33.33 24.00
C ASN A 7 -10.67 -33.25 22.85
N HIS A 8 -10.46 -32.06 22.29
CA HIS A 8 -9.46 -31.83 21.26
C HIS A 8 -8.02 -31.99 21.79
N LEU A 9 -7.73 -31.43 22.96
CA LEU A 9 -6.42 -31.54 23.62
C LEU A 9 -6.13 -32.97 24.06
N GLU A 10 -7.09 -33.67 24.68
CA GLU A 10 -6.96 -35.07 25.06
C GLU A 10 -6.64 -35.95 23.85
N LYS A 11 -7.27 -35.68 22.70
CA LYS A 11 -7.01 -36.39 21.45
C LYS A 11 -5.61 -36.15 20.87
N ILE A 12 -5.04 -34.95 21.04
CA ILE A 12 -3.70 -34.62 20.52
C ILE A 12 -2.60 -35.13 21.46
N THR A 13 -2.86 -35.11 22.76
CA THR A 13 -1.86 -35.38 23.80
C THR A 13 -1.94 -36.79 24.38
N ASP A 14 -2.97 -37.56 24.01
CA ASP A 14 -3.27 -38.90 24.53
C ASP A 14 -3.32 -38.97 26.07
N SER A 15 -3.63 -37.83 26.70
CA SER A 15 -3.64 -37.65 28.15
C SER A 15 -5.03 -37.21 28.60
N GLN A 16 -5.49 -37.69 29.75
CA GLN A 16 -6.80 -37.32 30.31
C GLN A 16 -6.69 -36.02 31.11
N PHE A 17 -7.53 -35.04 30.79
CA PHE A 17 -7.52 -33.73 31.43
C PHE A 17 -8.64 -33.64 32.47
N ILE A 18 -8.30 -33.19 33.68
CA ILE A 18 -9.27 -33.02 34.77
C ILE A 18 -9.89 -31.62 34.62
N ILE A 19 -11.23 -31.54 34.67
CA ILE A 19 -11.96 -30.29 34.83
C ILE A 19 -12.76 -30.42 36.11
N ASP A 20 -12.42 -29.58 37.07
CA ASP A 20 -13.14 -29.51 38.33
C ASP A 20 -14.25 -28.45 38.26
N PRO A 21 -15.43 -28.68 38.87
CA PRO A 21 -16.53 -27.72 38.89
C PRO A 21 -16.16 -26.37 39.52
N GLU A 22 -15.20 -26.35 40.45
CA GLU A 22 -14.72 -25.15 41.14
C GLU A 22 -13.52 -24.52 40.44
N SER A 23 -13.12 -24.99 39.25
CA SER A 23 -11.93 -24.48 38.54
C SER A 23 -11.94 -22.97 38.31
N ASN A 24 -13.14 -22.37 38.19
CA ASN A 24 -13.31 -20.92 38.03
C ASN A 24 -12.93 -20.12 39.30
N PHE A 25 -12.84 -20.79 40.45
CA PHE A 25 -12.53 -20.20 41.75
C PHE A 25 -11.12 -20.54 42.24
N TYR A 26 -10.36 -21.40 41.54
CA TYR A 26 -9.06 -21.88 42.01
C TYR A 26 -8.07 -20.77 42.33
N CYS A 27 -8.01 -19.70 41.52
CA CYS A 27 -7.16 -18.54 41.84
C CYS A 27 -7.61 -17.82 43.12
N ALA A 28 -8.92 -17.71 43.36
CA ALA A 28 -9.46 -17.08 44.57
C ALA A 28 -9.26 -17.96 45.82
N ILE A 29 -9.45 -19.28 45.68
CA ILE A 29 -9.15 -20.28 46.73
C ILE A 29 -7.66 -20.25 47.05
N GLY A 30 -6.79 -20.27 46.03
CA GLY A 30 -5.35 -20.17 46.18
C GLY A 30 -4.93 -18.88 46.90
N ALA A 31 -5.47 -17.72 46.52
CA ALA A 31 -5.20 -16.47 47.21
C ALA A 31 -5.63 -16.51 48.69
N SER A 32 -6.75 -17.16 48.99
CA SER A 32 -7.26 -17.32 50.37
C SER A 32 -6.37 -18.26 51.19
N LEU A 33 -5.87 -19.35 50.59
CA LEU A 33 -4.92 -20.27 51.23
C LEU A 33 -3.56 -19.59 51.48
N CYS A 34 -3.03 -18.85 50.52
CA CYS A 34 -1.80 -18.07 50.73
C CYS A 34 -1.96 -17.05 51.87
N LEU A 35 -3.11 -16.37 51.95
CA LEU A 35 -3.40 -15.45 53.05
C LEU A 35 -3.48 -16.19 54.40
N LEU A 36 -4.06 -17.39 54.42
CA LEU A 36 -4.12 -18.22 55.62
C LEU A 36 -2.71 -18.61 56.10
N ASP A 37 -1.84 -19.01 55.18
CA ASP A 37 -0.44 -19.33 55.48
C ASP A 37 0.32 -18.10 56.02
N ASP A 38 0.11 -16.93 55.41
CA ASP A 38 0.68 -15.66 55.88
C ASP A 38 0.19 -15.30 57.29
N ILE A 39 -1.09 -15.55 57.59
CA ILE A 39 -1.68 -15.31 58.92
C ILE A 39 -1.03 -16.22 59.96
N ILE A 40 -0.95 -17.53 59.68
CA ILE A 40 -0.33 -18.51 60.58
C ILE A 40 1.13 -18.13 60.84
N THR A 41 1.88 -17.79 59.78
CA THR A 41 3.30 -17.39 59.89
C THR A 41 3.48 -16.09 60.68
N ALA A 42 2.57 -15.13 60.52
CA ALA A 42 2.61 -13.87 61.27
C ALA A 42 2.29 -14.06 62.76
N GLU A 43 1.37 -14.96 63.12
CA GLU A 43 1.09 -15.33 64.51
C GLU A 43 2.29 -16.01 65.18
N GLU A 44 2.98 -16.91 64.47
CA GLU A 44 4.19 -17.59 64.98
C GLU A 44 5.39 -16.64 65.15
N SER A 45 5.48 -15.58 64.34
CA SER A 45 6.58 -14.59 64.38
C SER A 45 6.28 -13.34 65.23
N GLY A 46 5.12 -13.29 65.90
CA GLY A 46 4.70 -12.16 66.72
C GLY A 46 4.38 -10.88 65.95
N LYS A 47 4.19 -10.96 64.62
CA LYS A 47 3.76 -9.82 63.79
C LYS A 47 2.27 -9.58 63.97
N ASN A 48 1.92 -8.35 64.34
CA ASN A 48 0.55 -7.97 64.62
C ASN A 48 -0.24 -7.76 63.31
N ILE A 49 -1.16 -8.67 62.97
CA ILE A 49 -2.04 -8.53 61.80
C ILE A 49 -3.16 -7.55 62.13
N LYS A 50 -3.29 -6.50 61.32
CA LYS A 50 -4.29 -5.44 61.54
C LYS A 50 -5.68 -5.99 61.22
N LYS A 51 -6.47 -6.34 62.23
CA LYS A 51 -7.88 -6.69 62.06
C LYS A 51 -8.66 -5.45 61.62
N ILE A 52 -9.22 -5.48 60.41
CA ILE A 52 -10.06 -4.40 59.89
C ILE A 52 -11.51 -4.74 60.22
N HIS A 53 -12.16 -3.90 61.01
CA HIS A 53 -13.61 -3.96 61.21
C HIS A 53 -14.28 -3.21 60.06
N CYS A 54 -14.74 -3.94 59.04
CA CYS A 54 -15.54 -3.36 57.95
C CYS A 54 -17.00 -3.24 58.42
N VAL A 55 -17.49 -2.01 58.55
CA VAL A 55 -18.89 -1.72 58.92
C VAL A 55 -19.72 -1.38 57.67
N SER A 56 -19.06 -0.98 56.59
CA SER A 56 -19.65 -0.68 55.30
C SER A 56 -18.80 -1.20 54.14
N ILE A 57 -19.42 -1.37 52.96
CA ILE A 57 -18.72 -1.72 51.70
C ILE A 57 -17.56 -0.75 51.39
N LYS A 58 -17.65 0.52 51.82
CA LYS A 58 -16.60 1.51 51.59
C LYS A 58 -15.30 1.18 52.33
N ASP A 59 -15.38 0.43 53.43
CA ASP A 59 -14.22 0.05 54.24
C ASP A 59 -13.37 -1.05 53.56
N PHE A 60 -13.89 -1.71 52.52
CA PHE A 60 -13.13 -2.66 51.69
C PHE A 60 -12.21 -1.97 50.67
N PHE A 61 -12.47 -0.72 50.32
CA PHE A 61 -11.72 -0.05 49.26
C PHE A 61 -10.61 0.81 49.85
N VAL A 62 -9.36 0.43 49.58
CA VAL A 62 -8.20 1.28 49.85
C VAL A 62 -8.14 2.38 48.77
N PRO A 63 -7.95 3.66 49.11
CA PRO A 63 -7.77 4.70 48.11
C PRO A 63 -6.54 4.38 47.26
N SER A 64 -6.72 4.14 45.96
CA SER A 64 -5.56 4.00 45.07
C SER A 64 -4.89 5.37 44.94
N LYS A 65 -3.59 5.43 45.23
CA LYS A 65 -2.78 6.58 44.84
C LYS A 65 -2.40 6.37 43.38
N LYS A 66 -2.81 7.28 42.50
CA LYS A 66 -2.31 7.32 41.13
C LYS A 66 -0.80 7.52 41.18
N GLU A 67 -0.07 6.67 40.47
CA GLU A 67 1.36 6.91 40.23
C GLU A 67 1.54 8.18 39.42
N ASP A 68 2.62 8.92 39.71
CA ASP A 68 2.96 10.16 39.04
C ASP A 68 3.58 9.85 37.66
N ILE A 69 2.73 9.72 36.64
CA ILE A 69 3.08 9.36 35.26
C ILE A 69 2.90 10.60 34.37
N PRO A 70 3.72 10.80 33.31
CA PRO A 70 3.50 11.86 32.35
C PRO A 70 2.07 11.86 31.79
N MET A 71 1.44 13.03 31.78
CA MET A 71 0.07 13.24 31.34
C MET A 71 0.01 14.11 30.07
N TYR A 72 -0.90 13.79 29.17
CA TYR A 72 -1.34 14.70 28.13
C TYR A 72 -2.26 15.80 28.70
N PRO A 73 -2.25 17.00 28.09
CA PRO A 73 -3.15 18.08 28.49
C PRO A 73 -4.62 17.72 28.22
N LYS A 74 -5.54 18.50 28.81
CA LYS A 74 -6.98 18.32 28.62
C LYS A 74 -7.38 18.46 27.15
N LEU A 75 -8.26 17.59 26.66
CA LEU A 75 -8.79 17.66 25.29
C LEU A 75 -9.81 18.80 25.12
N GLU A 76 -9.30 19.98 24.80
CA GLU A 76 -10.07 21.21 24.56
C GLU A 76 -9.62 21.87 23.25
N LEU A 77 -10.60 22.35 22.47
CA LEU A 77 -10.35 23.16 21.27
C LEU A 77 -10.14 24.62 21.65
N LYS A 78 -9.09 25.24 21.11
CA LYS A 78 -8.73 26.65 21.30
C LYS A 78 -8.67 27.41 19.98
N LEU A 79 -8.25 26.76 18.90
CA LEU A 79 -8.03 27.38 17.59
C LEU A 79 -9.14 27.06 16.58
N SER A 80 -9.66 25.83 16.62
CA SER A 80 -10.61 25.32 15.63
C SER A 80 -12.04 25.69 15.99
N GLN A 81 -12.81 26.09 14.97
CA GLN A 81 -14.26 26.10 15.06
C GLN A 81 -14.79 24.71 14.76
N TYR A 82 -15.72 24.23 15.58
CA TYR A 82 -16.32 22.90 15.44
C TYR A 82 -17.81 23.03 15.10
N PRO A 83 -18.32 22.35 14.04
CA PRO A 83 -19.71 22.47 13.65
C PRO A 83 -20.65 21.81 14.68
N ASP A 84 -21.88 22.30 14.77
CA ASP A 84 -22.93 21.78 15.66
C ASP A 84 -23.71 20.59 15.07
N PHE A 85 -23.35 20.16 13.85
CA PHE A 85 -24.02 19.10 13.08
C PHE A 85 -25.55 19.28 12.95
N GLN A 86 -26.07 20.50 13.09
CA GLN A 86 -27.51 20.75 12.99
C GLN A 86 -28.03 20.40 11.58
N CYS A 87 -29.14 19.66 11.57
CA CYS A 87 -29.91 19.27 10.40
C CYS A 87 -31.41 19.54 10.67
N PHE A 88 -32.22 19.52 9.62
CA PHE A 88 -33.67 19.69 9.73
C PHE A 88 -34.33 18.53 10.48
N SER A 89 -33.88 17.30 10.20
CA SER A 89 -34.32 16.09 10.91
C SER A 89 -33.25 15.01 10.81
N SER A 90 -33.07 14.23 11.89
CA SER A 90 -32.18 13.07 11.93
C SER A 90 -32.94 11.88 12.51
N THR A 91 -32.89 10.75 11.81
CA THR A 91 -33.59 9.52 12.22
C THR A 91 -32.73 8.29 11.93
N VAL A 92 -33.04 7.17 12.59
CA VAL A 92 -32.41 5.87 12.32
C VAL A 92 -33.47 4.87 11.90
N SER A 93 -33.30 4.24 10.74
CA SER A 93 -34.20 3.22 10.20
C SER A 93 -33.40 2.01 9.72
N GLU A 94 -33.65 0.82 10.27
CA GLU A 94 -32.95 -0.44 9.90
C GLU A 94 -31.41 -0.35 9.90
N ASP A 95 -30.86 0.33 10.90
CA ASP A 95 -29.42 0.65 11.04
C ASP A 95 -28.87 1.64 10.01
N VAL A 96 -29.72 2.41 9.34
CA VAL A 96 -29.34 3.54 8.48
C VAL A 96 -29.63 4.84 9.23
N GLU A 97 -28.58 5.61 9.51
CA GLU A 97 -28.68 7.00 9.96
C GLU A 97 -29.05 7.86 8.74
N ILE A 98 -30.13 8.64 8.87
CA ILE A 98 -30.70 9.48 7.83
C ILE A 98 -30.73 10.91 8.35
N ASP A 99 -29.91 11.78 7.75
CA ASP A 99 -29.86 13.20 8.06
C ASP A 99 -30.45 14.01 6.91
N ILE A 100 -31.49 14.79 7.19
CA ILE A 100 -32.11 15.72 6.24
C ILE A 100 -31.57 17.11 6.54
N TYR A 101 -30.77 17.67 5.64
CA TYR A 101 -30.03 18.91 5.90
C TYR A 101 -30.83 20.19 5.61
N GLN A 102 -31.83 20.09 4.75
CA GLN A 102 -32.69 21.20 4.34
C GLN A 102 -34.14 20.73 4.36
N ASP A 103 -35.04 21.61 4.79
CA ASP A 103 -36.48 21.37 4.75
C ASP A 103 -36.92 21.12 3.29
N PRO A 104 -37.34 19.90 2.91
CA PRO A 104 -37.68 19.57 1.53
C PRO A 104 -38.80 20.45 0.95
N ALA A 105 -39.67 21.01 1.80
CA ALA A 105 -40.74 21.91 1.37
C ALA A 105 -40.24 23.30 0.95
N LYS A 106 -39.02 23.69 1.35
CA LYS A 106 -38.44 25.04 1.10
C LYS A 106 -37.41 25.07 -0.02
N ILE A 107 -37.09 23.93 -0.63
CA ILE A 107 -36.08 23.84 -1.67
C ILE A 107 -36.66 23.23 -2.94
N ILE A 108 -36.16 23.71 -4.09
CA ILE A 108 -36.56 23.15 -5.39
C ILE A 108 -35.74 21.89 -5.63
N ILE A 109 -36.42 20.75 -5.61
CA ILE A 109 -35.87 19.42 -5.88
C ILE A 109 -36.54 18.89 -7.15
N LYS A 110 -36.02 19.27 -8.33
CA LYS A 110 -36.48 18.72 -9.61
C LYS A 110 -35.55 17.62 -10.07
N GLU A 111 -34.26 17.89 -9.97
CA GLU A 111 -33.20 17.02 -10.43
C GLU A 111 -32.17 16.84 -9.30
N GLY A 112 -31.53 15.68 -9.27
CA GLY A 112 -30.50 15.42 -8.27
C GLY A 112 -29.40 14.50 -8.75
N TYR A 113 -28.29 14.56 -8.02
CA TYR A 113 -27.14 13.70 -8.21
C TYR A 113 -26.93 12.86 -6.95
N LEU A 114 -26.74 11.56 -7.16
CA LEU A 114 -26.57 10.58 -6.10
C LEU A 114 -25.10 10.16 -6.00
N GLY A 115 -24.46 10.51 -4.90
CA GLY A 115 -23.14 9.99 -4.57
C GLY A 115 -23.21 8.86 -3.57
N MET A 116 -22.40 7.81 -3.74
CA MET A 116 -22.21 6.76 -2.74
C MET A 116 -20.72 6.53 -2.47
N ASP A 117 -20.35 6.42 -1.19
CA ASP A 117 -19.06 5.92 -0.75
C ASP A 117 -19.27 4.56 -0.10
N VAL A 118 -18.83 3.50 -0.78
CA VAL A 118 -18.98 2.12 -0.31
C VAL A 118 -17.64 1.66 0.23
N GLY A 119 -17.38 1.94 1.51
CA GLY A 119 -16.19 1.48 2.21
C GLY A 119 -16.33 0.06 2.77
N SER A 120 -15.22 -0.50 3.25
CA SER A 120 -15.19 -1.83 3.88
C SER A 120 -15.95 -1.87 5.21
N THR A 121 -15.91 -0.77 5.95
CA THR A 121 -16.52 -0.62 7.29
C THR A 121 -17.92 -0.03 7.22
N SER A 122 -18.10 1.04 6.42
CA SER A 122 -19.36 1.77 6.30
C SER A 122 -19.66 2.20 4.87
N THR A 123 -20.94 2.21 4.54
CA THR A 123 -21.49 2.67 3.26
C THR A 123 -22.24 3.96 3.53
N LYS A 124 -21.98 4.98 2.71
CA LYS A 124 -22.60 6.29 2.82
C LYS A 124 -23.19 6.71 1.49
N SER A 125 -24.21 7.52 1.54
CA SER A 125 -24.76 8.17 0.36
C SER A 125 -25.20 9.59 0.68
N ILE A 126 -25.16 10.45 -0.33
CA ILE A 126 -25.68 11.79 -0.24
C ILE A 126 -26.42 12.16 -1.52
N LEU A 127 -27.54 12.85 -1.36
CA LEU A 127 -28.32 13.42 -2.44
C LEU A 127 -28.11 14.93 -2.48
N ILE A 128 -27.69 15.45 -3.62
CA ILE A 128 -27.63 16.89 -3.88
C ILE A 128 -28.62 17.27 -5.00
N ASN A 129 -29.17 18.48 -4.95
CA ASN A 129 -30.04 18.99 -6.02
C ASN A 129 -29.22 19.52 -7.23
N GLN A 130 -29.91 20.01 -8.26
CA GLN A 130 -29.30 20.61 -9.45
C GLN A 130 -28.33 21.77 -9.17
N ASP A 131 -28.50 22.49 -8.06
CA ASP A 131 -27.67 23.63 -7.66
C ASP A 131 -26.48 23.21 -6.76
N GLY A 132 -26.41 21.93 -6.40
CA GLY A 132 -25.39 21.39 -5.50
C GLY A 132 -25.71 21.56 -4.02
N VAL A 133 -26.96 21.87 -3.68
CA VAL A 133 -27.47 21.92 -2.31
C VAL A 133 -27.62 20.50 -1.78
N ARG A 134 -27.10 20.24 -0.58
CA ARG A 134 -27.18 18.92 0.08
C ARG A 134 -28.58 18.76 0.66
N ILE A 135 -29.32 17.76 0.19
CA ILE A 135 -30.69 17.48 0.61
C ILE A 135 -30.67 16.53 1.81
N ALA A 136 -30.14 15.32 1.60
CA ALA A 136 -30.15 14.26 2.61
C ALA A 136 -28.88 13.41 2.53
N GLY A 137 -28.43 12.93 3.68
CA GLY A 137 -27.30 12.02 3.88
C GLY A 137 -27.75 10.71 4.53
N PHE A 138 -27.10 9.62 4.13
CA PHE A 138 -27.42 8.27 4.58
C PHE A 138 -26.13 7.56 4.98
N TYR A 139 -26.11 6.95 6.17
CA TYR A 139 -24.93 6.25 6.68
C TYR A 139 -25.33 4.90 7.30
N THR A 140 -24.64 3.82 6.93
CA THR A 140 -24.82 2.51 7.55
C THR A 140 -23.52 1.70 7.60
N LYS A 141 -23.45 0.69 8.46
CA LYS A 141 -22.32 -0.25 8.51
C LYS A 141 -22.36 -1.19 7.30
N THR A 142 -21.24 -1.31 6.57
CA THR A 142 -21.10 -2.25 5.45
C THR A 142 -21.04 -3.68 5.96
N ALA A 143 -20.31 -3.91 7.07
CA ALA A 143 -20.08 -5.24 7.67
C ALA A 143 -19.65 -6.30 6.63
N SER A 144 -18.75 -5.92 5.71
CA SER A 144 -18.28 -6.75 4.57
C SER A 144 -19.39 -7.26 3.63
N LYS A 145 -20.58 -6.64 3.65
CA LYS A 145 -21.75 -7.00 2.83
C LYS A 145 -22.21 -5.78 2.01
N PRO A 146 -21.41 -5.30 1.04
CA PRO A 146 -21.67 -4.06 0.30
C PRO A 146 -23.05 -4.03 -0.37
N VAL A 147 -23.47 -5.13 -1.01
CA VAL A 147 -24.80 -5.21 -1.66
C VAL A 147 -25.93 -4.97 -0.65
N LYS A 148 -25.87 -5.62 0.52
CA LYS A 148 -26.91 -5.46 1.54
C LYS A 148 -26.93 -4.05 2.12
N ALA A 149 -25.77 -3.43 2.29
CA ALA A 149 -25.67 -2.05 2.77
C ALA A 149 -26.27 -1.06 1.76
N VAL A 150 -26.01 -1.24 0.46
CA VAL A 150 -26.65 -0.46 -0.61
C VAL A 150 -28.17 -0.67 -0.61
N GLN A 151 -28.65 -1.91 -0.47
CA GLN A 151 -30.09 -2.21 -0.38
C GLN A 151 -30.75 -1.51 0.81
N LYS A 152 -30.11 -1.52 1.99
CA LYS A 152 -30.61 -0.77 3.17
C LYS A 152 -30.72 0.72 2.89
N ILE A 153 -29.69 1.33 2.30
CA ILE A 153 -29.71 2.76 1.92
C ILE A 153 -30.82 3.05 0.90
N PHE A 154 -31.01 2.20 -0.10
CA PHE A 154 -32.02 2.41 -1.13
C PHE A 154 -33.44 2.30 -0.59
N LYS A 155 -33.67 1.41 0.38
CA LYS A 155 -34.92 1.36 1.13
C LYS A 155 -35.16 2.64 1.93
N ALA A 156 -34.12 3.17 2.58
CA ALA A 156 -34.19 4.44 3.29
C ALA A 156 -34.52 5.62 2.36
N TYR A 157 -33.96 5.65 1.14
CA TYR A 157 -34.33 6.62 0.11
C TYR A 157 -35.81 6.51 -0.29
N ASP A 158 -36.32 5.29 -0.54
CA ASP A 158 -37.72 5.07 -0.91
C ASP A 158 -38.70 5.56 0.17
N HIS A 159 -38.38 5.35 1.45
CA HIS A 159 -39.16 5.93 2.55
C HIS A 159 -39.03 7.46 2.59
N PHE A 160 -37.82 8.01 2.52
CA PHE A 160 -37.59 9.45 2.49
C PHE A 160 -38.39 10.17 1.39
N PHE A 161 -38.42 9.63 0.17
CA PHE A 161 -39.19 10.24 -0.92
C PHE A 161 -40.70 10.17 -0.70
N LYS A 162 -41.20 9.10 -0.07
CA LYS A 162 -42.63 8.95 0.25
C LYS A 162 -43.05 9.87 1.39
N ASP A 163 -42.29 9.91 2.47
CA ASP A 163 -42.62 10.66 3.69
C ASP A 163 -42.70 12.18 3.42
N TYR A 164 -41.91 12.67 2.46
CA TYR A 164 -41.87 14.08 2.07
C TYR A 164 -42.50 14.36 0.69
N GLU A 165 -43.17 13.38 0.08
CA GLU A 165 -43.82 13.47 -1.24
C GLU A 165 -42.92 14.05 -2.35
N ILE A 166 -41.62 13.74 -2.31
CA ILE A 166 -40.61 14.27 -3.22
C ILE A 166 -40.65 13.52 -4.55
N LYS A 167 -40.79 14.27 -5.64
CA LYS A 167 -40.62 13.75 -7.01
C LYS A 167 -39.34 14.33 -7.60
N ILE A 168 -38.33 13.48 -7.77
CA ILE A 168 -37.00 13.88 -8.26
C ILE A 168 -36.56 12.99 -9.43
N GLU A 169 -35.95 13.60 -10.44
CA GLU A 169 -35.21 12.90 -11.48
C GLU A 169 -33.73 12.79 -11.07
N ILE A 170 -33.18 11.58 -11.00
CA ILE A 170 -31.75 11.39 -10.77
C ILE A 170 -31.02 11.56 -12.10
N ARG A 171 -30.35 12.70 -12.28
CA ARG A 171 -29.57 13.03 -13.48
C ARG A 171 -28.29 12.21 -13.60
N GLY A 172 -27.77 11.75 -12.48
CA GLY A 172 -26.66 10.82 -12.45
C GLY A 172 -26.40 10.24 -11.07
N CYS A 173 -25.79 9.06 -11.04
CA CYS A 173 -25.32 8.42 -9.84
C CYS A 173 -23.89 7.91 -9.98
N GLY A 174 -23.19 7.78 -8.86
CA GLY A 174 -21.80 7.38 -8.87
C GLY A 174 -21.42 6.69 -7.59
N THR A 175 -20.30 5.97 -7.63
CA THR A 175 -19.78 5.26 -6.45
C THR A 175 -18.29 5.48 -6.26
N THR A 176 -17.85 5.51 -5.01
CA THR A 176 -16.45 5.50 -4.60
C THR A 176 -16.20 4.55 -3.43
N GLY A 177 -14.99 4.50 -2.91
CA GLY A 177 -14.57 3.56 -1.86
C GLY A 177 -14.17 2.17 -2.40
N SER A 178 -13.84 1.25 -1.49
CA SER A 178 -13.35 -0.09 -1.83
C SER A 178 -14.40 -0.98 -2.52
N GLY A 179 -15.69 -0.73 -2.26
CA GLY A 179 -16.84 -1.38 -2.87
C GLY A 179 -17.40 -0.68 -4.11
N ARG A 180 -16.73 0.35 -4.66
CA ARG A 180 -17.28 1.13 -5.78
C ARG A 180 -17.65 0.31 -7.01
N ARG A 181 -16.78 -0.60 -7.45
CA ARG A 181 -17.04 -1.36 -8.69
C ARG A 181 -18.24 -2.29 -8.59
N ILE A 182 -18.38 -2.98 -7.45
CA ILE A 182 -19.54 -3.85 -7.23
C ILE A 182 -20.80 -2.99 -7.15
N SER A 183 -20.82 -1.99 -6.28
CA SER A 183 -22.02 -1.18 -6.06
C SER A 183 -22.38 -0.39 -7.32
N GLY A 184 -21.39 0.14 -8.03
CA GLY A 184 -21.57 0.87 -9.28
C GLY A 184 -22.23 0.02 -10.36
N LYS A 185 -21.73 -1.21 -10.58
CA LYS A 185 -22.38 -2.16 -11.49
C LYS A 185 -23.78 -2.58 -11.06
N ILE A 186 -24.09 -2.59 -9.77
CA ILE A 186 -25.41 -2.98 -9.26
C ILE A 186 -26.42 -1.83 -9.40
N ILE A 187 -26.02 -0.59 -9.13
CA ILE A 187 -26.93 0.56 -9.17
C ILE A 187 -27.03 1.20 -10.57
N GLY A 188 -26.09 0.89 -11.46
CA GLY A 188 -25.96 1.57 -12.76
C GLY A 188 -25.25 2.92 -12.61
N ALA A 189 -24.10 2.93 -11.94
CA ALA A 189 -23.30 4.14 -11.74
C ALA A 189 -22.71 4.68 -13.04
N ASP A 190 -22.86 5.99 -13.25
CA ASP A 190 -22.34 6.71 -14.41
C ASP A 190 -20.84 6.99 -14.24
N ILE A 191 -20.39 7.16 -13.00
CA ILE A 191 -18.97 7.36 -12.67
C ILE A 191 -18.53 6.52 -11.46
N GLU A 192 -17.27 6.08 -11.48
CA GLU A 192 -16.64 5.31 -10.39
C GLU A 192 -15.26 5.91 -9.99
N PRO A 193 -15.19 7.19 -9.57
CA PRO A 193 -13.92 7.83 -9.21
C PRO A 193 -13.26 7.13 -8.02
N ASP A 194 -11.93 7.21 -7.95
CA ASP A 194 -11.22 6.79 -6.75
C ASP A 194 -11.56 7.68 -5.55
N GLU A 195 -11.35 7.14 -4.35
CA GLU A 195 -11.75 7.77 -3.09
C GLU A 195 -10.97 9.05 -2.80
N ILE A 196 -9.69 9.11 -3.19
CA ILE A 196 -8.83 10.28 -2.97
C ILE A 196 -9.37 11.45 -3.79
N THR A 197 -9.69 11.22 -5.06
CA THR A 197 -10.31 12.23 -5.93
C THR A 197 -11.64 12.70 -5.37
N ALA A 198 -12.52 11.78 -4.94
CA ALA A 198 -13.81 12.15 -4.38
C ALA A 198 -13.67 13.01 -3.10
N HIS A 199 -12.84 12.58 -2.14
CA HIS A 199 -12.57 13.33 -0.93
C HIS A 199 -11.94 14.70 -1.19
N ALA A 200 -11.03 14.79 -2.16
CA ALA A 200 -10.42 16.04 -2.61
C ALA A 200 -11.45 16.99 -3.24
N THR A 201 -12.31 16.50 -4.13
CA THR A 201 -13.39 17.32 -4.73
C THR A 201 -14.32 17.87 -3.65
N ALA A 202 -14.72 17.04 -2.68
CA ALA A 202 -15.52 17.51 -1.55
C ALA A 202 -14.76 18.55 -0.71
N ALA A 203 -13.47 18.33 -0.45
CA ALA A 203 -12.64 19.25 0.33
C ALA A 203 -12.56 20.64 -0.33
N VAL A 204 -12.25 20.69 -1.61
CA VAL A 204 -12.13 21.95 -2.38
C VAL A 204 -13.48 22.68 -2.47
N ASN A 205 -14.58 21.92 -2.58
CA ASN A 205 -15.91 22.51 -2.58
C ASN A 205 -16.30 23.10 -1.21
N LEU A 206 -15.88 22.46 -0.12
CA LEU A 206 -16.14 22.92 1.25
C LEU A 206 -15.25 24.10 1.64
N ASN A 207 -14.00 24.11 1.20
CA ASN A 207 -13.07 25.21 1.38
C ASN A 207 -12.05 25.24 0.23
N LYS A 208 -12.10 26.28 -0.61
CA LYS A 208 -11.22 26.44 -1.78
C LYS A 208 -9.73 26.56 -1.42
N ASN A 209 -9.42 26.95 -0.18
CA ASN A 209 -8.06 27.16 0.27
C ASN A 209 -7.44 25.92 0.92
N VAL A 210 -8.16 24.78 0.95
CA VAL A 210 -7.64 23.54 1.54
C VAL A 210 -6.34 23.11 0.86
N ASP A 211 -5.33 22.85 1.67
CA ASP A 211 -4.03 22.34 1.22
C ASP A 211 -3.71 20.96 1.81
N THR A 212 -4.43 20.57 2.86
CA THR A 212 -4.19 19.33 3.61
C THR A 212 -5.50 18.67 4.00
N ILE A 213 -5.62 17.38 3.71
CA ILE A 213 -6.71 16.53 4.17
C ILE A 213 -6.15 15.49 5.14
N ILE A 214 -6.74 15.44 6.34
CA ILE A 214 -6.56 14.36 7.30
C ILE A 214 -7.83 13.51 7.27
N GLU A 215 -7.70 12.25 6.87
CA GLU A 215 -8.83 11.32 6.80
C GLU A 215 -8.52 10.09 7.65
N ILE A 216 -9.31 9.86 8.70
CA ILE A 216 -9.20 8.66 9.52
C ILE A 216 -10.47 7.84 9.34
N GLY A 217 -10.38 6.81 8.51
CA GLY A 217 -11.42 5.84 8.26
C GLY A 217 -11.52 4.77 9.34
N GLY A 218 -12.34 3.76 9.08
CA GLY A 218 -12.51 2.61 9.98
C GLY A 218 -11.30 1.68 9.99
N GLN A 219 -10.79 1.31 8.82
CA GLN A 219 -9.70 0.33 8.65
C GLN A 219 -8.41 0.93 8.07
N ASP A 220 -8.51 2.09 7.45
CA ASP A 220 -7.40 2.80 6.86
C ASP A 220 -7.42 4.27 7.29
N ALA A 221 -6.27 4.90 7.10
CA ALA A 221 -6.08 6.31 7.34
C ALA A 221 -5.30 6.90 6.16
N LYS A 222 -5.73 8.07 5.69
CA LYS A 222 -5.20 8.74 4.50
C LYS A 222 -4.79 10.17 4.81
N PHE A 223 -3.61 10.55 4.35
CA PHE A 223 -3.08 11.90 4.42
C PHE A 223 -2.86 12.43 3.00
N THR A 224 -3.61 13.46 2.62
CA THR A 224 -3.58 13.99 1.24
C THR A 224 -3.18 15.45 1.25
N LEU A 225 -2.23 15.82 0.39
CA LEU A 225 -1.82 17.20 0.14
C LEU A 225 -2.39 17.68 -1.18
N LEU A 226 -2.84 18.93 -1.18
CA LEU A 226 -3.39 19.62 -2.34
C LEU A 226 -2.59 20.89 -2.62
N LYS A 227 -2.44 21.20 -3.91
CA LYS A 227 -1.92 22.49 -4.39
C LYS A 227 -2.86 22.99 -5.46
N ASN A 228 -3.42 24.19 -5.26
CA ASN A 228 -4.40 24.80 -6.17
C ASN A 228 -5.61 23.87 -6.46
N GLY A 229 -6.10 23.18 -5.45
CA GLY A 229 -7.22 22.23 -5.57
C GLY A 229 -6.89 20.90 -6.24
N ILE A 230 -5.64 20.66 -6.64
CA ILE A 230 -5.17 19.42 -7.26
C ILE A 230 -4.39 18.60 -6.23
N VAL A 231 -4.67 17.30 -6.15
CA VAL A 231 -3.93 16.37 -5.29
C VAL A 231 -2.49 16.26 -5.77
N THR A 232 -1.53 16.61 -4.91
CA THR A 232 -0.09 16.49 -5.21
C THR A 232 0.53 15.25 -4.60
N SER A 233 0.01 14.79 -3.46
CA SER A 233 0.42 13.54 -2.85
C SER A 233 -0.68 12.99 -1.96
N SER A 234 -0.73 11.66 -1.85
CA SER A 234 -1.60 10.98 -0.89
C SER A 234 -0.84 9.79 -0.30
N PHE A 235 -0.87 9.68 1.01
CA PHE A 235 -0.25 8.60 1.79
C PHE A 235 -1.37 7.85 2.48
N MET A 236 -1.35 6.53 2.39
CA MET A 236 -2.36 5.67 3.01
C MET A 236 -1.68 4.60 3.83
N ASN A 237 -2.21 4.33 5.02
CA ASN A 237 -1.85 3.16 5.80
C ASN A 237 -3.05 2.21 5.85
N SER A 238 -2.89 1.05 5.22
CA SER A 238 -3.88 -0.03 5.21
C SER A 238 -3.49 -1.22 6.09
N VAL A 239 -2.28 -1.22 6.66
CA VAL A 239 -1.72 -2.40 7.36
C VAL A 239 -1.88 -2.30 8.87
N CYS A 240 -1.95 -1.10 9.44
CA CYS A 240 -1.97 -0.91 10.89
C CYS A 240 -3.31 -0.35 11.40
N ALA A 241 -3.98 -1.11 12.26
CA ALA A 241 -5.24 -0.70 12.91
C ALA A 241 -5.05 0.41 13.97
N ALA A 242 -3.83 0.57 14.52
CA ALA A 242 -3.55 1.42 15.68
C ALA A 242 -3.88 2.91 15.48
N GLY A 243 -3.84 3.39 14.23
CA GLY A 243 -4.11 4.79 13.86
C GLY A 243 -5.49 4.99 13.22
N THR A 244 -6.44 4.08 13.41
CA THR A 244 -7.72 4.06 12.68
C THR A 244 -8.93 4.09 13.62
N GLY A 245 -10.10 4.38 13.05
CA GLY A 245 -11.37 4.41 13.79
C GLY A 245 -11.76 3.06 14.42
N SER A 246 -11.34 1.92 13.85
CA SER A 246 -11.65 0.62 14.44
C SER A 246 -11.01 0.42 15.81
N PHE A 247 -9.82 0.98 16.03
CA PHE A 247 -9.18 0.91 17.35
C PHE A 247 -9.95 1.75 18.37
N ILE A 248 -10.42 2.95 17.99
CA ILE A 248 -11.28 3.77 18.85
C ILE A 248 -12.56 3.02 19.21
N GLU A 249 -13.23 2.40 18.22
CA GLU A 249 -14.46 1.62 18.43
C GLU A 249 -14.22 0.38 19.30
N GLU A 250 -13.13 -0.35 19.09
CA GLU A 250 -12.78 -1.52 19.90
C GLU A 250 -12.53 -1.15 21.37
N GLN A 251 -11.75 -0.08 21.63
CA GLN A 251 -11.49 0.36 22.99
C GLN A 251 -12.75 0.92 23.65
N ALA A 252 -13.60 1.64 22.91
CA ALA A 252 -14.88 2.11 23.40
C ALA A 252 -15.76 0.94 23.89
N LEU A 253 -15.86 -0.12 23.08
CA LEU A 253 -16.60 -1.34 23.43
C LEU A 253 -16.01 -2.05 24.66
N LYS A 254 -14.69 -2.21 24.73
CA LYS A 254 -14.01 -2.85 25.88
C LYS A 254 -14.21 -2.07 27.19
N LEU A 255 -14.31 -0.75 27.09
CA LEU A 255 -14.45 0.17 28.22
C LEU A 255 -15.90 0.58 28.51
N ASP A 256 -16.87 -0.11 27.90
CA ASP A 256 -18.30 0.12 28.07
C ASP A 256 -18.69 1.61 27.83
N CYS A 257 -18.23 2.12 26.69
CA CYS A 257 -18.50 3.49 26.24
C CYS A 257 -19.23 3.46 24.90
N PRO A 258 -20.51 3.87 24.85
CA PRO A 258 -21.19 4.11 23.58
C PRO A 258 -20.43 5.13 22.73
N LEU A 259 -20.28 4.85 21.43
CA LEU A 259 -19.54 5.75 20.52
C LEU A 259 -20.11 7.17 20.47
N ALA A 260 -21.42 7.32 20.59
CA ALA A 260 -22.10 8.62 20.61
C ALA A 260 -21.68 9.49 21.81
N GLU A 261 -21.34 8.85 22.94
CA GLU A 261 -20.95 9.52 24.18
C GLU A 261 -19.43 9.73 24.29
N TYR A 262 -18.64 9.05 23.44
CA TYR A 262 -17.17 9.03 23.55
C TYR A 262 -16.59 10.44 23.62
N SER A 263 -17.01 11.32 22.70
CA SER A 263 -16.45 12.67 22.65
C SER A 263 -16.82 13.49 23.89
N GLU A 264 -18.03 13.35 24.42
CA GLU A 264 -18.46 14.09 25.62
C GLU A 264 -17.68 13.62 26.84
N ARG A 265 -17.51 12.30 26.99
CA ARG A 265 -16.77 11.69 28.12
C ARG A 265 -15.30 12.06 28.16
N THR A 266 -14.70 12.42 27.03
CA THR A 266 -13.26 12.71 26.91
C THR A 266 -12.93 14.19 26.77
N GLN A 267 -13.91 15.04 26.44
CA GLN A 267 -13.71 16.50 26.39
C GLN A 267 -13.31 17.05 27.77
N GLY A 268 -12.28 17.91 27.79
CA GLY A 268 -11.79 18.50 29.04
C GLY A 268 -11.04 17.53 29.97
N VAL A 269 -10.78 16.29 29.52
CA VAL A 269 -10.10 15.25 30.30
C VAL A 269 -8.62 15.19 29.93
N SER A 270 -7.75 15.20 30.95
CA SER A 270 -6.33 14.86 30.81
C SER A 270 -6.13 13.36 30.89
N SER A 271 -5.08 12.82 30.28
CA SER A 271 -4.87 11.36 30.23
C SER A 271 -3.41 10.97 30.38
N PRO A 272 -3.11 9.75 30.87
CA PRO A 272 -1.73 9.25 30.88
C PRO A 272 -1.20 9.05 29.45
N VAL A 273 0.11 9.18 29.29
CA VAL A 273 0.81 8.99 28.01
C VAL A 273 1.01 7.50 27.72
N ALA A 274 0.29 6.94 26.74
CA ALA A 274 0.40 5.55 26.28
C ALA A 274 1.30 5.41 25.04
N SER A 275 1.69 4.18 24.72
CA SER A 275 2.38 3.85 23.46
C SER A 275 1.57 4.29 22.22
N ASP A 276 2.26 4.61 21.14
CA ASP A 276 1.70 5.01 19.84
C ASP A 276 2.09 4.06 18.70
N ARG A 277 2.75 2.93 19.01
CA ARG A 277 3.40 2.07 17.99
C ARG A 277 2.46 1.08 17.32
N CYS A 278 1.74 0.31 18.12
CA CYS A 278 0.90 -0.83 17.71
C CYS A 278 -0.21 -1.04 18.74
N THR A 279 -1.36 -1.53 18.30
CA THR A 279 -2.52 -1.84 19.15
C THR A 279 -2.15 -2.70 20.35
N VAL A 280 -1.27 -3.70 20.19
CA VAL A 280 -0.82 -4.58 21.28
C VAL A 280 -0.13 -3.82 22.41
N PHE A 281 0.75 -2.87 22.08
CA PHE A 281 1.44 -2.06 23.10
C PHE A 281 0.51 -1.02 23.71
N MET A 282 -0.36 -0.41 22.90
CA MET A 282 -1.40 0.50 23.40
C MET A 282 -2.31 -0.22 24.41
N GLU A 283 -2.75 -1.44 24.11
CA GLU A 283 -3.63 -2.22 24.99
C GLU A 283 -2.94 -2.65 26.28
N ARG A 284 -1.66 -3.01 26.21
CA ARG A 284 -0.87 -3.28 27.42
C ARG A 284 -0.87 -2.06 28.34
N ASP A 285 -0.64 -0.87 27.80
CA ASP A 285 -0.57 0.37 28.59
C ASP A 285 -1.97 0.76 29.11
N ILE A 286 -3.03 0.58 28.31
CA ILE A 286 -4.43 0.77 28.75
C ILE A 286 -4.77 -0.13 29.94
N ASN A 287 -4.44 -1.42 29.86
CA ASN A 287 -4.67 -2.37 30.95
C ASN A 287 -3.85 -2.02 32.20
N TYR A 288 -2.62 -1.53 32.00
CA TYR A 288 -1.79 -1.02 33.09
C TYR A 288 -2.45 0.17 33.79
N TYR A 289 -2.95 1.17 33.05
CA TYR A 289 -3.62 2.32 33.64
C TYR A 289 -4.93 1.95 34.33
N PHE A 290 -5.69 1.03 33.74
CA PHE A 290 -6.91 0.51 34.35
C PHE A 290 -6.61 -0.16 35.71
N ALA A 291 -5.58 -1.02 35.77
CA ALA A 291 -5.14 -1.67 37.01
C ALA A 291 -4.64 -0.68 38.08
N ASN A 292 -4.08 0.46 37.65
CA ASN A 292 -3.59 1.52 38.53
C ASN A 292 -4.65 2.57 38.91
N GLY A 293 -5.93 2.32 38.61
CA GLY A 293 -7.06 3.14 39.06
C GLY A 293 -7.26 4.44 38.27
N TYR A 294 -6.77 4.51 37.03
CA TYR A 294 -7.18 5.57 36.10
C TYR A 294 -8.65 5.36 35.70
N THR A 295 -9.38 6.45 35.59
CA THR A 295 -10.80 6.40 35.21
C THR A 295 -10.95 6.02 33.75
N THR A 296 -12.10 5.43 33.41
CA THR A 296 -12.44 5.10 32.02
C THR A 296 -12.29 6.30 31.09
N ASN A 297 -12.70 7.49 31.52
CA ASN A 297 -12.62 8.70 30.70
C ASN A 297 -11.16 9.13 30.43
N GLU A 298 -10.27 9.00 31.42
CA GLU A 298 -8.83 9.26 31.24
C GLU A 298 -8.20 8.26 30.25
N ILE A 299 -8.61 6.99 30.32
CA ILE A 299 -8.11 5.94 29.41
C ILE A 299 -8.63 6.18 27.99
N LEU A 300 -9.93 6.48 27.83
CA LEU A 300 -10.52 6.81 26.52
C LEU A 300 -9.84 8.04 25.88
N ALA A 301 -9.47 9.05 26.68
CA ALA A 301 -8.71 10.21 26.21
C ALA A 301 -7.28 9.81 25.79
N SER A 302 -6.62 8.90 26.53
CA SER A 302 -5.31 8.34 26.17
C SER A 302 -5.34 7.66 24.80
N VAL A 303 -6.39 6.89 24.51
CA VAL A 303 -6.62 6.26 23.20
C VAL A 303 -6.64 7.29 22.06
N LEU A 304 -7.33 8.44 22.23
CA LEU A 304 -7.38 9.47 21.21
C LEU A 304 -6.00 10.11 20.95
N HIS A 305 -5.20 10.31 22.00
CA HIS A 305 -3.83 10.79 21.85
C HIS A 305 -2.92 9.77 21.15
N SER A 306 -3.03 8.49 21.51
CA SER A 306 -2.29 7.39 20.87
C SER A 306 -2.63 7.24 19.39
N VAL A 307 -3.92 7.33 19.02
CA VAL A 307 -4.36 7.29 17.61
C VAL A 307 -3.79 8.47 16.83
N ARG A 308 -3.84 9.69 17.41
CA ARG A 308 -3.22 10.88 16.82
C ARG A 308 -1.73 10.69 16.59
N ASP A 309 -0.98 10.30 17.61
CA ASP A 309 0.49 10.18 17.53
C ASP A 309 0.90 9.07 16.56
N ASN A 310 0.15 7.97 16.51
CA ASN A 310 0.33 6.93 15.50
C ASN A 310 0.11 7.48 14.08
N TYR A 311 -1.01 8.16 13.85
CA TYR A 311 -1.33 8.75 12.54
C TYR A 311 -0.26 9.73 12.08
N LEU A 312 0.17 10.65 12.96
CA LEU A 312 1.16 11.67 12.65
C LEU A 312 2.57 11.11 12.43
N THR A 313 2.85 9.90 12.93
CA THR A 313 4.15 9.24 12.77
C THR A 313 4.17 8.27 11.59
N LYS A 314 3.04 7.60 11.30
CA LYS A 314 2.96 6.50 10.32
C LYS A 314 2.30 6.87 9.01
N VAL A 315 1.42 7.87 9.00
CA VAL A 315 0.60 8.22 7.83
C VAL A 315 0.95 9.61 7.33
N ALA A 316 0.86 10.59 8.22
CA ALA A 316 1.19 11.96 7.86
C ALA A 316 2.69 12.23 7.94
N ASN A 317 3.14 13.18 7.13
CA ASN A 317 4.43 13.82 7.32
C ASN A 317 4.18 15.19 7.94
N ILE A 318 4.39 15.31 9.26
CA ILE A 318 4.11 16.54 10.02
C ILE A 318 4.74 17.77 9.36
N ALA A 319 5.96 17.64 8.81
CA ALA A 319 6.67 18.75 8.18
C ALA A 319 6.03 19.24 6.87
N LYS A 320 5.12 18.45 6.27
CA LYS A 320 4.39 18.80 5.05
C LYS A 320 2.95 19.27 5.29
N ILE A 321 2.47 19.22 6.53
CA ILE A 321 1.11 19.69 6.86
C ILE A 321 1.05 21.20 6.60
N GLY A 322 0.20 21.58 5.65
CA GLY A 322 -0.06 22.97 5.28
C GLY A 322 -0.88 23.70 6.33
N ASP A 323 -1.45 24.83 5.95
CA ASP A 323 -2.10 25.76 6.88
C ASP A 323 -3.62 25.58 6.91
N CYS A 324 -4.23 25.19 5.79
CA CYS A 324 -5.67 24.93 5.72
C CYS A 324 -5.96 23.43 5.74
N ILE A 325 -6.09 22.91 6.96
CA ILE A 325 -6.31 21.48 7.24
C ILE A 325 -7.81 21.19 7.28
N LEU A 326 -8.28 20.25 6.47
CA LEU A 326 -9.64 19.71 6.54
C LEU A 326 -9.60 18.27 7.08
N PHE A 327 -10.27 18.02 8.21
CA PHE A 327 -10.42 16.68 8.77
C PHE A 327 -11.71 16.02 8.27
N GLN A 328 -11.57 14.85 7.64
CA GLN A 328 -12.64 14.08 7.02
C GLN A 328 -12.76 12.67 7.63
N GLY A 329 -13.86 11.99 7.34
CA GLY A 329 -14.21 10.67 7.88
C GLY A 329 -15.10 10.74 9.11
N ALA A 330 -15.69 9.59 9.49
CA ALA A 330 -16.63 9.52 10.61
C ALA A 330 -15.99 9.83 11.97
N THR A 331 -14.70 9.54 12.12
CA THR A 331 -13.93 9.87 13.33
C THR A 331 -13.82 11.37 13.57
N ALA A 332 -13.96 12.21 12.54
CA ALA A 332 -13.99 13.66 12.68
C ALA A 332 -15.22 14.19 13.45
N ARG A 333 -16.26 13.35 13.64
CA ARG A 333 -17.39 13.63 14.55
C ARG A 333 -17.00 13.60 16.03
N ASN A 334 -15.81 13.06 16.36
CA ASN A 334 -15.29 13.10 17.72
C ASN A 334 -14.51 14.42 17.93
N LYS A 335 -15.16 15.41 18.54
CA LYS A 335 -14.57 16.72 18.85
C LYS A 335 -13.32 16.62 19.73
N ALA A 336 -13.25 15.64 20.63
CA ALA A 336 -12.07 15.42 21.48
C ALA A 336 -10.87 14.92 20.66
N LEU A 337 -11.09 14.11 19.61
CA LEU A 337 -10.03 13.71 18.69
C LEU A 337 -9.47 14.91 17.93
N ILE A 338 -10.34 15.81 17.47
CA ILE A 338 -9.90 17.05 16.81
C ILE A 338 -9.07 17.92 17.75
N ALA A 339 -9.46 18.00 19.03
CA ALA A 339 -8.67 18.69 20.04
C ALA A 339 -7.28 18.07 20.21
N ALA A 340 -7.19 16.74 20.21
CA ALA A 340 -5.90 16.06 20.30
C ALA A 340 -4.96 16.47 19.15
N PHE A 341 -5.47 16.50 17.91
CA PHE A 341 -4.72 16.91 16.72
C PHE A 341 -4.35 18.39 16.74
N GLU A 342 -5.30 19.28 17.06
CA GLU A 342 -5.07 20.72 17.14
C GLU A 342 -3.93 21.05 18.12
N GLN A 343 -3.94 20.42 19.29
CA GLN A 343 -2.92 20.63 20.31
C GLN A 343 -1.52 20.22 19.85
N LYS A 344 -1.43 19.14 19.06
CA LYS A 344 -0.14 18.62 18.58
C LYS A 344 0.39 19.43 17.39
N LEU A 345 -0.50 19.84 16.50
CA LEU A 345 -0.15 20.60 15.30
C LEU A 345 -0.01 22.10 15.56
N ASN A 346 -0.64 22.60 16.63
CA ASN A 346 -0.75 24.02 16.95
C ASN A 346 -1.29 24.84 15.76
N LYS A 347 -2.28 24.27 15.05
CA LYS A 347 -2.95 24.84 13.88
C LYS A 347 -4.46 24.62 13.98
N PRO A 348 -5.29 25.53 13.47
CA PRO A 348 -6.73 25.29 13.37
C PRO A 348 -7.02 24.13 12.41
N ILE A 349 -8.01 23.31 12.76
CA ILE A 349 -8.46 22.17 11.97
C ILE A 349 -9.90 22.41 11.57
N HIS A 350 -10.15 22.48 10.28
CA HIS A 350 -11.50 22.63 9.76
C HIS A 350 -12.20 21.28 9.75
N VAL A 351 -13.43 21.24 10.28
CA VAL A 351 -14.31 20.08 10.22
C VAL A 351 -15.62 20.52 9.60
N SER A 352 -16.04 19.82 8.54
CA SER A 352 -17.35 20.04 7.95
C SER A 352 -18.41 19.23 8.69
N ARG A 353 -19.64 19.76 8.78
CA ARG A 353 -20.79 18.96 9.26
C ARG A 353 -21.06 17.71 8.41
N TYR A 354 -20.55 17.69 7.16
CA TYR A 354 -20.64 16.54 6.26
C TYR A 354 -19.38 15.65 6.30
N CYS A 355 -18.52 15.76 7.31
CA CYS A 355 -17.21 15.09 7.38
C CYS A 355 -17.27 13.57 7.13
N HIS A 356 -18.34 12.90 7.57
CA HIS A 356 -18.55 11.47 7.41
C HIS A 356 -19.11 11.07 6.02
N LEU A 357 -19.52 12.05 5.20
CA LEU A 357 -20.10 11.87 3.86
C LEU A 357 -19.22 12.43 2.75
N THR A 358 -18.01 12.92 3.03
CA THR A 358 -17.21 13.66 2.04
C THR A 358 -16.88 12.85 0.80
N GLY A 359 -16.61 11.54 0.92
CA GLY A 359 -16.43 10.67 -0.26
C GLY A 359 -17.68 10.65 -1.16
N ALA A 360 -18.86 10.41 -0.58
CA ALA A 360 -20.12 10.43 -1.32
C ALA A 360 -20.43 11.82 -1.90
N LEU A 361 -20.17 12.89 -1.15
CA LEU A 361 -20.37 14.28 -1.59
C LEU A 361 -19.48 14.62 -2.77
N GLY A 362 -18.22 14.18 -2.76
CA GLY A 362 -17.29 14.37 -3.86
C GLY A 362 -17.81 13.76 -5.15
N VAL A 363 -18.32 12.53 -5.07
CA VAL A 363 -18.92 11.84 -6.24
C VAL A 363 -20.13 12.61 -6.78
N ALA A 364 -21.03 13.06 -5.90
CA ALA A 364 -22.21 13.81 -6.30
C ALA A 364 -21.82 15.15 -6.99
N LEU A 365 -20.79 15.83 -6.48
CA LEU A 365 -20.27 17.06 -7.08
C LEU A 365 -19.59 16.82 -8.44
N LEU A 366 -18.82 15.73 -8.58
CA LEU A 366 -18.21 15.34 -9.85
C LEU A 366 -19.26 15.07 -10.93
N LEU A 367 -20.35 14.37 -10.59
CA LEU A 367 -21.48 14.13 -11.50
C LEU A 367 -22.09 15.45 -11.98
N LYS A 368 -22.30 16.39 -11.06
CA LYS A 368 -22.82 17.73 -11.37
C LYS A 368 -21.89 18.52 -12.29
N GLU A 369 -20.58 18.42 -12.09
CA GLU A 369 -19.57 19.07 -12.94
C GLU A 369 -19.52 18.47 -14.35
N GLN A 370 -19.70 17.15 -14.47
CA GLN A 370 -19.65 16.45 -15.76
C GLN A 370 -20.92 16.61 -16.61
N GLN A 371 -22.05 17.03 -16.03
CA GLN A 371 -23.33 17.21 -16.72
C GLN A 371 -23.73 16.00 -17.58
N ILE A 372 -23.83 14.83 -16.94
CA ILE A 372 -24.24 13.58 -17.58
C ILE A 372 -25.58 13.78 -18.32
N GLN A 373 -25.62 13.44 -19.61
CA GLN A 373 -26.80 13.64 -20.47
C GLN A 373 -27.84 12.54 -20.28
N SER A 374 -27.41 11.30 -20.02
CA SER A 374 -28.25 10.13 -19.79
C SER A 374 -27.62 9.26 -18.72
N SER A 375 -28.41 8.86 -17.72
CA SER A 375 -27.93 8.01 -16.63
C SER A 375 -28.36 6.55 -16.80
N ASP A 376 -27.47 5.62 -16.46
CA ASP A 376 -27.76 4.18 -16.40
C ASP A 376 -28.37 3.77 -15.03
N PHE A 377 -28.70 4.75 -14.17
CA PHE A 377 -29.22 4.51 -12.83
C PHE A 377 -30.50 3.64 -12.85
N ARG A 378 -30.47 2.53 -12.13
CA ARG A 378 -31.55 1.52 -12.11
C ARG A 378 -32.70 1.84 -11.15
N GLY A 379 -32.60 2.93 -10.39
CA GLY A 379 -33.61 3.32 -9.41
C GLY A 379 -33.42 2.69 -8.02
N PHE A 380 -34.29 3.11 -7.09
CA PHE A 380 -34.19 2.74 -5.66
C PHE A 380 -34.83 1.39 -5.33
N ASP A 381 -35.48 0.71 -6.28
CA ASP A 381 -36.19 -0.54 -6.03
C ASP A 381 -35.28 -1.76 -5.80
N LEU A 382 -33.96 -1.58 -5.90
CA LEU A 382 -32.96 -2.62 -5.71
C LEU A 382 -33.13 -3.44 -4.41
N TYR A 383 -33.63 -2.82 -3.34
CA TYR A 383 -33.84 -3.47 -2.05
C TYR A 383 -34.95 -4.53 -2.07
N LYS A 384 -35.84 -4.48 -3.06
CA LYS A 384 -36.95 -5.44 -3.24
C LYS A 384 -36.48 -6.75 -3.87
N TYR A 385 -35.29 -6.77 -4.48
CA TYR A 385 -34.74 -7.94 -5.18
C TYR A 385 -33.80 -8.75 -4.29
N LYS A 386 -33.83 -10.08 -4.46
CA LYS A 386 -32.84 -10.98 -3.85
C LYS A 386 -31.69 -11.17 -4.83
N ILE A 387 -30.52 -10.64 -4.50
CA ILE A 387 -29.31 -10.74 -5.32
C ILE A 387 -28.43 -11.86 -4.75
N PRO A 388 -28.45 -13.08 -5.32
CA PRO A 388 -27.58 -14.16 -4.87
C PRO A 388 -26.12 -13.81 -5.17
N LEU A 389 -25.25 -14.03 -4.18
CA LEU A 389 -23.81 -13.85 -4.32
C LEU A 389 -23.14 -15.22 -4.27
N ARG A 390 -22.26 -15.50 -5.23
CA ARG A 390 -21.40 -16.69 -5.27
C ARG A 390 -19.94 -16.27 -5.34
N GLN A 391 -19.03 -17.10 -4.82
CA GLN A 391 -17.59 -16.84 -4.84
C GLN A 391 -16.87 -17.84 -5.74
N GLU A 392 -15.86 -17.37 -6.47
CA GLU A 392 -14.99 -18.18 -7.33
C GLU A 392 -13.55 -17.70 -7.22
N THR A 393 -12.57 -18.54 -7.55
CA THR A 393 -11.16 -18.12 -7.65
C THR A 393 -10.75 -18.05 -9.12
N CYS A 394 -10.22 -16.90 -9.55
CA CYS A 394 -9.75 -16.69 -10.92
C CYS A 394 -8.33 -17.25 -11.12
N GLU A 395 -8.17 -18.36 -11.82
CA GLU A 395 -6.86 -19.02 -12.05
C GLU A 395 -6.14 -18.54 -13.33
N LEU A 396 -6.65 -17.49 -13.97
CA LEU A 396 -6.24 -17.11 -15.33
C LEU A 396 -4.95 -16.27 -15.38
N CYS A 397 -4.49 -15.74 -14.24
CA CYS A 397 -3.20 -15.07 -14.11
C CYS A 397 -2.59 -15.34 -12.72
N THR A 398 -1.40 -14.81 -12.46
CA THR A 398 -0.67 -15.00 -11.20
C THR A 398 -1.40 -14.45 -9.97
N ASN A 399 -2.39 -13.57 -10.16
CA ASN A 399 -3.08 -12.90 -9.07
C ASN A 399 -4.08 -13.79 -8.31
N ASN A 400 -4.49 -14.94 -8.88
CA ASN A 400 -5.41 -15.91 -8.25
C ASN A 400 -6.58 -15.27 -7.48
N CYS A 401 -7.24 -14.28 -8.09
CA CYS A 401 -8.16 -13.40 -7.37
C CYS A 401 -9.40 -14.14 -6.85
N LYS A 402 -9.80 -13.90 -5.60
CA LYS A 402 -11.12 -14.32 -5.09
C LYS A 402 -12.19 -13.38 -5.64
N LEU A 403 -12.96 -13.88 -6.60
CA LEU A 403 -14.08 -13.19 -7.21
C LEU A 403 -15.34 -13.39 -6.39
N THR A 404 -16.19 -12.37 -6.37
CA THR A 404 -17.58 -12.51 -5.98
C THR A 404 -18.46 -12.12 -7.16
N ILE A 405 -19.53 -12.87 -7.37
CA ILE A 405 -20.35 -12.85 -8.57
C ILE A 405 -21.81 -12.69 -8.15
N ALA A 406 -22.50 -11.78 -8.80
CA ALA A 406 -23.92 -11.50 -8.64
C ALA A 406 -24.62 -11.68 -9.98
N ASP A 407 -25.78 -12.32 -10.00
CA ASP A 407 -26.65 -12.37 -11.17
C ASP A 407 -27.80 -11.39 -10.98
N ILE A 408 -27.89 -10.37 -11.83
CA ILE A 408 -28.91 -9.31 -11.78
C ILE A 408 -29.49 -9.13 -13.19
N ASP A 409 -30.82 -9.24 -13.31
CA ASP A 409 -31.55 -9.08 -14.58
C ASP A 409 -30.99 -9.91 -15.74
N GLY A 410 -30.55 -11.15 -15.46
CA GLY A 410 -29.95 -12.05 -16.45
C GLY A 410 -28.52 -11.71 -16.85
N GLN A 411 -27.90 -10.69 -16.24
CA GLN A 411 -26.49 -10.34 -16.40
C GLN A 411 -25.67 -10.87 -15.22
N THR A 412 -24.60 -11.61 -15.52
CA THR A 412 -23.62 -12.04 -14.53
C THR A 412 -22.59 -10.94 -14.32
N ILE A 413 -22.58 -10.35 -13.13
CA ILE A 413 -21.64 -9.31 -12.71
C ILE A 413 -20.64 -9.93 -11.75
N ALA A 414 -19.37 -10.04 -12.15
CA ALA A 414 -18.30 -10.46 -11.24
C ALA A 414 -17.34 -9.33 -10.90
N TYR A 415 -16.86 -9.35 -9.67
CA TYR A 415 -15.91 -8.38 -9.15
C TYR A 415 -14.83 -9.08 -8.31
N GLY A 416 -13.69 -8.41 -8.11
CA GLY A 416 -12.51 -8.97 -7.45
C GLY A 416 -11.30 -9.13 -8.38
N PHE A 417 -11.42 -8.78 -9.67
CA PHE A 417 -10.32 -8.85 -10.62
C PHE A 417 -9.24 -7.79 -10.33
N LEU A 418 -8.10 -8.21 -9.79
CA LEU A 418 -6.90 -7.36 -9.66
C LEU A 418 -6.28 -6.99 -11.02
N CYS A 419 -6.52 -7.81 -12.05
CA CYS A 419 -6.04 -7.57 -13.41
C CYS A 419 -6.96 -6.68 -14.26
N GLY A 420 -8.11 -6.25 -13.73
CA GLY A 420 -9.05 -5.34 -14.43
C GLY A 420 -9.78 -5.94 -15.63
N ARG A 421 -9.88 -7.27 -15.72
CA ARG A 421 -10.68 -7.98 -16.73
C ARG A 421 -12.17 -8.02 -16.36
N ASP A 422 -13.02 -8.18 -17.37
CA ASP A 422 -14.42 -8.56 -17.17
C ASP A 422 -14.57 -10.09 -17.01
N TYR A 423 -15.68 -10.52 -16.40
CA TYR A 423 -15.94 -11.93 -16.08
C TYR A 423 -15.98 -12.84 -17.31
N ASP A 424 -16.72 -12.41 -18.34
CA ASP A 424 -16.96 -13.22 -19.54
C ASP A 424 -15.74 -13.29 -20.47
N THR A 425 -14.76 -12.43 -20.21
CA THR A 425 -13.53 -12.33 -21.00
C THR A 425 -12.62 -13.50 -20.64
N LYS A 426 -12.89 -14.73 -21.12
CA LYS A 426 -12.11 -15.96 -20.78
C LYS A 426 -10.69 -16.01 -21.35
N LYS A 427 -10.40 -15.19 -22.36
CA LYS A 427 -9.05 -14.89 -22.87
C LYS A 427 -8.79 -13.40 -22.68
N MET A 428 -7.57 -12.97 -22.35
CA MET A 428 -7.21 -11.55 -22.44
C MET A 428 -7.62 -11.05 -23.82
N ILE A 429 -8.65 -10.21 -23.91
CA ILE A 429 -8.93 -9.45 -25.13
C ILE A 429 -7.85 -8.37 -25.12
N PRO A 430 -6.84 -8.42 -26.00
CA PRO A 430 -5.99 -7.26 -26.16
C PRO A 430 -6.93 -6.16 -26.64
N LYS A 431 -7.06 -5.05 -25.90
CA LYS A 431 -7.45 -3.81 -26.56
C LYS A 431 -6.52 -3.69 -27.77
N THR A 432 -7.07 -3.27 -28.89
CA THR A 432 -6.40 -3.08 -30.19
C THR A 432 -5.29 -2.02 -30.16
N ASN A 433 -4.61 -1.82 -29.02
CA ASN A 433 -3.38 -1.06 -28.94
C ASN A 433 -2.20 -1.98 -29.30
N SER A 434 -1.56 -1.66 -30.42
CA SER A 434 -0.31 -2.27 -30.88
C SER A 434 0.89 -1.98 -29.97
N TYR A 435 0.73 -1.09 -28.99
CA TYR A 435 1.78 -0.64 -28.10
C TYR A 435 1.93 -1.56 -26.88
N ASP A 436 3.07 -2.25 -26.77
CA ASP A 436 3.46 -3.04 -25.59
C ASP A 436 4.93 -2.71 -25.31
N LEU A 437 5.18 -1.92 -24.27
CA LEU A 437 6.51 -1.39 -23.96
C LEU A 437 7.56 -2.50 -23.78
N LEU A 438 7.21 -3.62 -23.14
CA LEU A 438 8.15 -4.72 -22.95
C LEU A 438 8.46 -5.44 -24.27
N LYS A 439 7.47 -5.59 -25.15
CA LYS A 439 7.71 -6.13 -26.51
C LYS A 439 8.52 -5.17 -27.37
N ILE A 440 8.21 -3.87 -27.33
CA ILE A 440 8.96 -2.83 -28.05
C ILE A 440 10.42 -2.85 -27.58
N ARG A 441 10.68 -2.80 -26.27
CA ARG A 441 12.04 -2.84 -25.74
C ARG A 441 12.82 -4.09 -26.16
N LYS A 442 12.16 -5.24 -26.36
CA LYS A 442 12.80 -6.45 -26.87
C LYS A 442 13.26 -6.33 -28.32
N GLN A 443 12.66 -5.45 -29.13
CA GLN A 443 13.12 -5.16 -30.51
C GLN A 443 14.52 -4.53 -30.52
N ALA A 444 14.99 -3.96 -29.40
CA ALA A 444 16.34 -3.43 -29.31
C ALA A 444 17.42 -4.52 -29.39
N ILE A 445 17.05 -5.77 -29.07
CA ILE A 445 17.95 -6.92 -29.11
C ILE A 445 18.06 -7.35 -30.57
N PRO A 446 19.24 -7.23 -31.22
CA PRO A 446 19.43 -7.71 -32.58
C PRO A 446 19.06 -9.19 -32.66
N GLU A 447 18.52 -9.65 -33.79
CA GLU A 447 18.34 -11.08 -34.06
C GLU A 447 19.71 -11.77 -34.04
N PHE A 448 20.11 -12.21 -32.87
CA PHE A 448 21.16 -13.18 -32.73
C PHE A 448 20.50 -14.49 -33.13
N LYS A 449 20.77 -14.97 -34.35
CA LYS A 449 20.68 -16.40 -34.60
C LYS A 449 21.52 -17.00 -33.49
N LYS A 450 20.89 -17.54 -32.42
CA LYS A 450 21.56 -18.47 -31.50
C LYS A 450 22.31 -19.36 -32.47
N PRO A 451 23.65 -19.31 -32.52
CA PRO A 451 24.38 -20.08 -33.50
C PRO A 451 23.76 -21.45 -33.35
N SER A 452 23.14 -21.96 -34.42
CA SER A 452 22.60 -23.31 -34.41
C SER A 452 23.74 -24.10 -33.85
N ILE A 453 23.59 -24.57 -32.60
CA ILE A 453 24.67 -25.22 -31.90
C ILE A 453 24.79 -26.51 -32.67
N SER A 454 25.52 -26.47 -33.78
CA SER A 454 25.95 -27.65 -34.47
C SER A 454 26.66 -28.43 -33.38
N ASN A 455 26.28 -29.69 -33.18
CA ASN A 455 26.83 -30.53 -32.12
C ASN A 455 28.38 -30.51 -32.05
N ASN A 456 29.05 -30.03 -33.11
CA ASN A 456 30.48 -29.78 -33.21
C ASN A 456 31.03 -28.51 -32.48
N LEU A 457 30.22 -27.66 -31.83
CA LEU A 457 30.66 -26.45 -31.10
C LEU A 457 30.51 -26.53 -29.58
N ILE A 458 29.89 -27.59 -29.04
CA ILE A 458 29.78 -27.81 -27.59
C ILE A 458 31.13 -28.33 -27.10
N LYS A 459 31.88 -27.49 -26.38
CA LYS A 459 33.16 -27.90 -25.78
C LYS A 459 32.99 -28.58 -24.41
N HIS A 460 31.85 -28.39 -23.75
CA HIS A 460 31.53 -28.98 -22.43
C HIS A 460 30.04 -29.30 -22.28
N ASP A 461 29.69 -30.37 -21.56
CA ASP A 461 28.29 -30.81 -21.41
C ASP A 461 27.53 -30.21 -20.20
N PHE A 462 28.12 -29.23 -19.51
CA PHE A 462 27.43 -28.55 -18.40
C PHE A 462 26.61 -27.33 -18.88
N THR A 463 25.62 -26.96 -18.07
CA THR A 463 24.71 -25.83 -18.27
C THR A 463 24.89 -24.78 -17.18
N ILE A 464 24.97 -23.51 -17.57
CA ILE A 464 25.03 -22.37 -16.65
C ILE A 464 23.66 -21.68 -16.55
N GLY A 465 23.15 -21.57 -15.33
CA GLY A 465 21.99 -20.76 -14.97
C GLY A 465 22.36 -19.29 -14.78
N ILE A 466 21.61 -18.38 -15.41
CA ILE A 466 21.75 -16.92 -15.20
C ILE A 466 20.44 -16.41 -14.58
N PRO A 467 20.46 -15.99 -13.29
CA PRO A 467 19.29 -15.44 -12.62
C PRO A 467 18.77 -14.18 -13.32
N HIS A 468 17.46 -14.12 -13.59
CA HIS A 468 16.82 -12.89 -14.07
C HIS A 468 16.44 -11.98 -12.88
N ALA A 469 17.45 -11.59 -12.10
CA ALA A 469 17.28 -10.85 -10.84
C ALA A 469 18.36 -9.78 -10.66
N LEU A 470 18.04 -8.73 -9.90
CA LEU A 470 18.94 -7.60 -9.61
C LEU A 470 19.61 -7.03 -10.88
N HIS A 471 20.89 -6.64 -10.81
CA HIS A 471 21.62 -6.03 -11.92
C HIS A 471 21.73 -6.95 -13.16
N LEU A 472 21.60 -8.28 -13.00
CA LEU A 472 21.63 -9.21 -14.12
C LEU A 472 20.41 -9.04 -15.04
N VAL A 473 19.32 -8.42 -14.60
CA VAL A 473 18.17 -8.12 -15.47
C VAL A 473 18.56 -7.23 -16.66
N GLU A 474 19.55 -6.36 -16.51
CA GLU A 474 20.08 -5.55 -17.63
C GLU A 474 21.13 -6.30 -18.44
N ASP A 475 21.97 -7.08 -17.76
CA ASP A 475 23.17 -7.68 -18.36
C ASP A 475 22.95 -9.14 -18.82
N TYR A 476 21.78 -9.75 -18.65
CA TYR A 476 21.61 -11.17 -18.96
C TYR A 476 21.83 -11.47 -20.45
N GLU A 477 21.46 -10.58 -21.38
CA GLU A 477 21.75 -10.76 -22.82
C GLU A 477 23.26 -10.70 -23.11
N PHE A 478 23.99 -9.83 -22.41
CA PHE A 478 25.45 -9.78 -22.47
C PHE A 478 26.05 -11.11 -22.04
N TRP A 479 25.59 -11.67 -20.91
CA TRP A 479 26.10 -12.94 -20.39
C TRP A 479 25.69 -14.15 -21.24
N ILE A 480 24.46 -14.18 -21.77
CA ILE A 480 24.04 -15.21 -22.73
C ILE A 480 24.96 -15.19 -23.96
N SER A 481 25.23 -14.02 -24.53
CA SER A 481 26.13 -13.88 -25.68
C SER A 481 27.54 -14.35 -25.34
N PHE A 482 28.07 -13.93 -24.18
CA PHE A 482 29.40 -14.34 -23.70
C PHE A 482 29.53 -15.88 -23.61
N PHE A 483 28.62 -16.55 -22.90
CA PHE A 483 28.67 -18.00 -22.74
C PHE A 483 28.37 -18.75 -24.05
N SER A 484 27.46 -18.23 -24.89
CA SER A 484 27.17 -18.81 -26.19
C SER A 484 28.38 -18.78 -27.12
N LYS A 485 29.21 -17.74 -27.07
CA LYS A 485 30.47 -17.65 -27.85
C LYS A 485 31.53 -18.64 -27.38
N LEU A 486 31.47 -19.03 -26.11
CA LEU A 486 32.29 -20.11 -25.54
C LEU A 486 31.69 -21.51 -25.81
N GLY A 487 30.52 -21.62 -26.43
CA GLY A 487 29.86 -22.91 -26.66
C GLY A 487 29.27 -23.53 -25.38
N ILE A 488 28.97 -22.71 -24.36
CA ILE A 488 28.37 -23.16 -23.09
C ILE A 488 26.85 -22.93 -23.14
N LYS A 489 26.07 -23.96 -22.78
CA LYS A 489 24.60 -23.88 -22.70
C LYS A 489 24.19 -22.97 -21.54
N THR A 490 23.27 -22.04 -21.79
CA THR A 490 22.71 -21.16 -20.76
C THR A 490 21.21 -21.34 -20.58
N ARG A 491 20.74 -21.18 -19.34
CA ARG A 491 19.32 -21.16 -18.99
C ARG A 491 19.03 -19.96 -18.09
N THR A 492 17.92 -19.28 -18.31
CA THR A 492 17.50 -18.14 -17.47
C THR A 492 16.19 -18.42 -16.74
N SER A 493 15.92 -17.62 -15.72
CA SER A 493 14.71 -17.70 -14.90
C SER A 493 13.71 -16.58 -15.19
N SER A 494 13.76 -15.96 -16.38
CA SER A 494 12.87 -14.86 -16.79
C SER A 494 11.39 -15.25 -16.91
N ASN A 495 11.09 -16.54 -17.04
CA ASN A 495 9.72 -17.08 -17.11
C ASN A 495 9.20 -17.58 -15.75
N LEU A 496 9.94 -17.37 -14.65
CA LEU A 496 9.50 -17.75 -13.31
C LEU A 496 8.34 -16.85 -12.86
N LYS A 497 7.20 -17.45 -12.51
CA LYS A 497 5.96 -16.71 -12.20
C LYS A 497 5.97 -16.05 -10.82
N ASN A 498 6.41 -16.76 -9.77
CA ASN A 498 6.30 -16.31 -8.38
C ASN A 498 7.67 -16.33 -7.67
N PRO A 499 8.67 -15.55 -8.14
CA PRO A 499 10.02 -15.59 -7.58
C PRO A 499 10.09 -15.09 -6.13
N VAL A 500 9.27 -14.11 -5.75
CA VAL A 500 9.24 -13.57 -4.37
C VAL A 500 8.71 -14.62 -3.40
N SER A 501 7.58 -15.27 -3.70
CA SER A 501 7.02 -16.31 -2.83
C SER A 501 7.97 -17.49 -2.64
N LEU A 502 8.65 -17.93 -3.70
CA LEU A 502 9.69 -18.97 -3.62
C LEU A 502 10.90 -18.49 -2.80
N GLY A 503 11.27 -17.22 -2.94
CA GLY A 503 12.38 -16.61 -2.21
C GLY A 503 12.13 -16.47 -0.71
N LYS A 504 10.90 -16.14 -0.29
CA LYS A 504 10.54 -15.97 1.13
C LYS A 504 10.86 -17.21 1.97
N LEU A 505 10.74 -18.40 1.39
CA LEU A 505 11.06 -19.66 2.07
C LEU A 505 12.57 -19.87 2.33
N ASN A 506 13.45 -19.10 1.68
CA ASN A 506 14.90 -19.33 1.68
C ASN A 506 15.73 -18.12 2.14
N ALA A 507 15.14 -16.91 2.22
CA ALA A 507 15.89 -15.68 2.47
C ALA A 507 16.46 -15.58 3.89
N ASN A 508 15.87 -16.28 4.87
CA ASN A 508 16.27 -16.31 6.29
C ASN A 508 16.46 -14.93 6.96
N ALA A 509 16.03 -13.84 6.31
CA ALA A 509 16.10 -12.46 6.77
C ALA A 509 15.11 -11.56 6.02
N GLU A 510 14.81 -10.41 6.61
CA GLU A 510 13.92 -9.39 6.06
C GLU A 510 14.66 -8.51 5.03
N PHE A 511 14.59 -8.85 3.76
CA PHE A 511 15.13 -8.04 2.66
C PHE A 511 14.05 -7.24 1.93
N CYS A 512 14.45 -6.45 0.93
CA CYS A 512 13.52 -5.87 -0.03
C CYS A 512 13.14 -6.89 -1.11
N ALA A 513 11.96 -6.68 -1.72
CA ALA A 513 11.36 -7.61 -2.68
C ALA A 513 12.31 -8.12 -3.79
N PRO A 514 13.16 -7.28 -4.41
CA PRO A 514 14.11 -7.76 -5.43
C PRO A 514 15.17 -8.73 -4.91
N VAL A 515 15.60 -8.59 -3.66
CA VAL A 515 16.60 -9.47 -3.05
C VAL A 515 15.94 -10.78 -2.62
N VAL A 516 14.72 -10.74 -2.09
CA VAL A 516 13.93 -11.96 -1.86
C VAL A 516 13.70 -12.71 -3.19
N SER A 517 13.31 -11.98 -4.25
CA SER A 517 13.16 -12.53 -5.61
C SER A 517 14.43 -13.24 -6.11
N LEU A 518 15.62 -12.69 -5.85
CA LEU A 518 16.90 -13.34 -6.20
C LEU A 518 17.00 -14.75 -5.61
N HIS A 519 16.61 -14.96 -4.34
CA HIS A 519 16.67 -16.28 -3.70
C HIS A 519 15.79 -17.29 -4.45
N GLY A 520 14.58 -16.87 -4.86
CA GLY A 520 13.69 -17.70 -5.68
C GLY A 520 14.28 -18.02 -7.06
N HIS A 521 14.87 -17.02 -7.73
CA HIS A 521 15.53 -17.23 -9.03
C HIS A 521 16.73 -18.17 -8.94
N VAL A 522 17.56 -18.08 -7.89
CA VAL A 522 18.71 -18.98 -7.67
C VAL A 522 18.22 -20.40 -7.35
N LYS A 523 17.27 -20.56 -6.43
CA LYS A 523 16.68 -21.86 -6.09
C LYS A 523 16.15 -22.58 -7.32
N TYR A 524 15.36 -21.88 -8.14
CA TYR A 524 14.80 -22.41 -9.37
C TYR A 524 15.89 -22.88 -10.36
N LEU A 525 17.00 -22.17 -10.47
CA LEU A 525 18.09 -22.50 -11.39
C LEU A 525 18.97 -23.63 -10.87
N MET A 526 19.25 -23.69 -9.56
CA MET A 526 20.01 -24.80 -8.96
C MET A 526 19.35 -26.18 -9.17
N GLU A 527 18.05 -26.25 -9.41
CA GLU A 527 17.37 -27.50 -9.76
C GLU A 527 17.46 -27.86 -11.26
N LYS A 528 17.94 -26.93 -12.09
CA LYS A 528 17.74 -26.96 -13.55
C LYS A 528 19.01 -26.78 -14.37
N THR A 529 20.12 -26.46 -13.73
CA THR A 529 21.43 -26.17 -14.34
C THR A 529 22.53 -26.65 -13.44
N ASP A 530 23.66 -27.09 -13.99
CA ASP A 530 24.79 -27.60 -13.21
C ASP A 530 25.42 -26.52 -12.33
N TYR A 531 25.56 -25.31 -12.87
CA TYR A 531 26.13 -24.16 -12.17
C TYR A 531 25.24 -22.92 -12.28
N VAL A 532 25.30 -22.01 -11.31
CA VAL A 532 24.61 -20.73 -11.34
C VAL A 532 25.63 -19.60 -11.38
N PHE A 533 25.55 -18.75 -12.40
CA PHE A 533 26.40 -17.58 -12.56
C PHE A 533 25.85 -16.40 -11.77
N LEU A 534 26.58 -15.99 -10.74
CA LEU A 534 26.17 -14.95 -9.80
C LEU A 534 27.38 -14.06 -9.48
N PRO A 535 27.73 -13.11 -10.37
CA PRO A 535 28.92 -12.27 -10.26
C PRO A 535 28.80 -11.17 -9.20
N PHE A 536 29.93 -10.72 -8.66
CA PHE A 536 30.00 -9.51 -7.84
C PHE A 536 30.09 -8.28 -8.73
N TYR A 537 29.24 -7.27 -8.47
CA TYR A 537 29.24 -5.97 -9.15
C TYR A 537 29.42 -4.88 -8.09
N PHE A 538 30.63 -4.33 -7.98
CA PHE A 538 30.94 -3.29 -6.99
C PHE A 538 30.70 -1.88 -7.56
N GLU A 539 31.70 -1.35 -8.29
CA GLU A 539 31.72 0.04 -8.75
C GLU A 539 31.77 0.18 -10.27
N GLU A 540 31.18 1.25 -10.78
CA GLU A 540 31.37 1.69 -12.17
C GLU A 540 31.99 3.10 -12.19
N LYS A 541 33.01 3.27 -13.03
CA LYS A 541 33.63 4.59 -13.30
C LYS A 541 33.04 5.17 -14.60
N HIS A 542 32.30 6.27 -14.50
CA HIS A 542 31.76 6.99 -15.66
C HIS A 542 32.68 8.14 -16.07
N ASN A 543 33.53 7.91 -17.07
CA ASN A 543 34.47 8.90 -17.64
C ASN A 543 35.35 9.61 -16.59
N LYS A 544 36.17 10.59 -16.99
CA LYS A 544 37.06 11.33 -16.08
C LYS A 544 36.32 12.41 -15.26
N LYS A 545 35.10 12.79 -15.66
CA LYS A 545 34.32 13.90 -15.07
C LYS A 545 33.29 13.47 -14.02
N GLU A 546 32.80 12.23 -14.03
CA GLU A 546 31.85 11.76 -13.01
C GLU A 546 32.56 10.96 -11.90
N GLY A 547 32.09 11.13 -10.66
CA GLY A 547 32.57 10.40 -9.50
C GLY A 547 32.29 8.89 -9.59
N ARG A 548 32.89 8.13 -8.67
CA ARG A 548 32.64 6.68 -8.55
C ARG A 548 31.23 6.44 -8.04
N ARG A 549 30.53 5.45 -8.62
CA ARG A 549 29.18 5.08 -8.18
C ARG A 549 29.09 3.59 -7.88
N GLN A 550 28.34 3.27 -6.84
CA GLN A 550 28.16 1.91 -6.35
C GLN A 550 26.76 1.37 -6.64
N HIS A 551 26.64 0.05 -6.79
CA HIS A 551 25.36 -0.65 -6.62
C HIS A 551 24.93 -0.63 -5.15
N CYS A 552 23.67 -0.96 -4.81
CA CYS A 552 23.29 -1.04 -3.38
C CYS A 552 24.00 -2.20 -2.68
N TYR A 553 24.23 -2.12 -1.38
CA TYR A 553 24.99 -3.14 -0.62
C TYR A 553 24.44 -4.55 -0.83
N TYR A 554 23.12 -4.74 -0.77
CA TYR A 554 22.51 -6.06 -1.02
C TYR A 554 22.78 -6.59 -2.43
N THR A 555 22.85 -5.70 -3.43
CA THR A 555 23.16 -6.13 -4.81
C THR A 555 24.65 -6.42 -4.99
N GLN A 556 25.53 -5.62 -4.36
CA GLN A 556 26.98 -5.85 -4.41
C GLN A 556 27.34 -7.21 -3.81
N PHE A 557 26.78 -7.52 -2.64
CA PHE A 557 27.08 -8.74 -1.87
C PHE A 557 26.06 -9.86 -2.09
N ALA A 558 25.21 -9.77 -3.12
CA ALA A 558 24.24 -10.80 -3.47
C ALA A 558 24.85 -12.21 -3.56
N PRO A 559 26.04 -12.42 -4.18
CA PRO A 559 26.63 -13.75 -4.20
C PRO A 559 27.06 -14.26 -2.81
N SER A 560 27.58 -13.37 -1.95
CA SER A 560 27.92 -13.72 -0.56
C SER A 560 26.68 -14.11 0.25
N ILE A 561 25.60 -13.34 0.14
CA ILE A 561 24.33 -13.63 0.83
C ILE A 561 23.84 -15.03 0.46
N ILE A 562 23.81 -15.36 -0.83
CA ILE A 562 23.35 -16.66 -1.32
C ILE A 562 24.29 -17.80 -0.91
N SER A 563 25.61 -17.62 -0.99
CA SER A 563 26.58 -18.68 -0.67
C SER A 563 26.69 -19.05 0.82
N CYS A 564 26.22 -18.18 1.72
CA CYS A 564 26.18 -18.45 3.15
C CYS A 564 24.96 -19.27 3.59
N LEU A 565 23.99 -19.49 2.70
CA LEU A 565 22.76 -20.21 3.02
C LEU A 565 22.97 -21.73 2.84
N PRO A 566 22.64 -22.56 3.85
CA PRO A 566 22.86 -24.01 3.79
C PRO A 566 22.03 -24.71 2.71
N GLU A 567 20.93 -24.10 2.25
CA GLU A 567 20.05 -24.62 1.21
C GLU A 567 20.68 -24.57 -0.19
N PHE A 568 21.76 -23.80 -0.36
CA PHE A 568 22.44 -23.60 -1.65
C PHE A 568 23.83 -24.22 -1.65
N ASP A 569 24.11 -25.06 -2.65
CA ASP A 569 25.44 -25.63 -2.84
C ASP A 569 26.41 -24.58 -3.39
N LYS A 570 27.25 -24.05 -2.50
CA LYS A 570 28.26 -23.04 -2.84
C LYS A 570 29.26 -23.48 -3.90
N THR A 571 29.49 -24.79 -4.10
CA THR A 571 30.43 -25.29 -5.10
C THR A 571 29.91 -25.12 -6.53
N ARG A 572 28.60 -24.94 -6.66
CA ARG A 572 27.89 -24.73 -7.93
C ARG A 572 27.70 -23.25 -8.28
N LEU A 573 28.16 -22.33 -7.43
CA LEU A 573 28.09 -20.89 -7.67
C LEU A 573 29.34 -20.38 -8.38
N ILE A 574 29.15 -19.69 -9.50
CA ILE A 574 30.21 -19.03 -10.26
C ILE A 574 30.13 -17.53 -9.98
N SER A 575 30.99 -17.05 -9.08
CA SER A 575 30.92 -15.68 -8.55
C SER A 575 32.20 -14.87 -8.79
N PRO A 576 32.56 -14.59 -10.06
CA PRO A 576 33.71 -13.75 -10.37
C PRO A 576 33.46 -12.31 -9.90
N ILE A 577 34.55 -11.60 -9.61
CA ILE A 577 34.49 -10.16 -9.38
C ILE A 577 34.48 -9.46 -10.73
N ILE A 578 33.36 -8.84 -11.05
CA ILE A 578 33.12 -8.11 -12.29
C ILE A 578 33.08 -6.61 -11.98
N LYS A 579 33.67 -5.79 -12.84
CA LYS A 579 33.69 -4.31 -12.70
C LYS A 579 34.25 -3.86 -11.34
N TYR A 580 35.57 -4.00 -11.18
CA TYR A 580 36.31 -3.41 -10.06
C TYR A 580 37.40 -2.48 -10.58
N LEU A 581 37.17 -1.17 -10.41
CA LEU A 581 38.11 -0.03 -10.42
C LEU A 581 39.16 0.16 -11.56
N TYR A 582 39.31 -0.76 -12.51
CA TYR A 582 40.27 -0.66 -13.63
C TYR A 582 39.79 -1.36 -14.91
N THR A 583 40.64 -1.38 -15.95
CA THR A 583 40.40 -1.88 -17.31
C THR A 583 39.69 -3.24 -17.35
N ASN A 584 38.97 -3.50 -18.46
CA ASN A 584 38.29 -4.78 -18.73
C ASN A 584 39.19 -6.03 -18.60
N PHE A 585 40.51 -5.85 -18.59
CA PHE A 585 41.48 -6.94 -18.42
C PHE A 585 41.29 -7.70 -17.10
N HIS A 586 41.09 -7.00 -15.97
CA HIS A 586 40.89 -7.65 -14.67
C HIS A 586 39.64 -8.52 -14.66
N THR A 587 38.54 -8.00 -15.22
CA THR A 587 37.29 -8.76 -15.38
C THR A 587 37.49 -10.01 -16.23
N LYS A 588 38.20 -9.90 -17.36
CA LYS A 588 38.54 -11.06 -18.21
C LYS A 588 39.38 -12.09 -17.46
N LEU A 589 40.34 -11.65 -16.65
CA LEU A 589 41.20 -12.53 -15.85
C LEU A 589 40.41 -13.26 -14.76
N GLU A 590 39.52 -12.57 -14.05
CA GLU A 590 38.67 -13.17 -13.02
C GLU A 590 37.64 -14.14 -13.61
N LEU A 591 37.09 -13.85 -14.79
CA LEU A 591 36.26 -14.79 -15.54
C LEU A 591 37.04 -16.04 -15.91
N TYR A 592 38.25 -15.90 -16.46
CA TYR A 592 39.11 -17.03 -16.80
C TYR A 592 39.42 -17.91 -15.58
N LYS A 593 39.83 -17.31 -14.46
CA LYS A 593 40.12 -18.05 -13.21
C LYS A 593 38.88 -18.75 -12.66
N SER A 594 37.73 -18.09 -12.67
CA SER A 594 36.49 -18.64 -12.10
C SER A 594 35.96 -19.79 -12.93
N LEU A 595 35.97 -19.67 -14.26
CA LEU A 595 35.53 -20.74 -15.15
C LEU A 595 36.49 -21.92 -15.15
N LYS A 596 37.80 -21.68 -14.99
CA LYS A 596 38.81 -22.75 -14.86
C LYS A 596 38.59 -23.67 -13.66
N LYS A 597 37.93 -23.18 -12.60
CA LYS A 597 37.64 -23.99 -11.39
C LYS A 597 36.47 -24.97 -11.60
N ILE A 598 35.66 -24.78 -12.63
CA ILE A 598 34.41 -25.53 -12.84
C ILE A 598 34.69 -26.93 -13.40
N SER A 599 35.67 -27.07 -14.29
CA SER A 599 36.00 -28.32 -14.95
C SER A 599 37.51 -28.54 -14.97
N SER A 600 37.94 -29.76 -14.63
CA SER A 600 39.34 -30.19 -14.74
C SER A 600 39.84 -30.15 -16.18
N ASP A 601 38.94 -30.34 -17.16
CA ASP A 601 39.24 -30.41 -18.58
C ASP A 601 39.10 -29.05 -19.26
N PHE A 602 39.43 -27.96 -18.56
CA PHE A 602 39.18 -26.60 -19.03
C PHE A 602 39.82 -26.30 -20.41
N LEU A 603 38.99 -26.21 -21.47
CA LEU A 603 39.43 -26.12 -22.87
C LEU A 603 39.61 -24.68 -23.40
N PHE A 604 39.36 -23.65 -22.58
CA PHE A 604 39.38 -22.26 -23.03
C PHE A 604 40.70 -21.56 -22.68
N SER A 605 41.31 -20.91 -23.66
CA SER A 605 42.42 -20.00 -23.40
C SER A 605 41.91 -18.67 -22.82
N PHE A 606 42.82 -17.89 -22.25
CA PHE A 606 42.50 -16.51 -21.86
C PHE A 606 42.01 -15.67 -23.06
N PHE A 607 42.54 -15.94 -24.26
CA PHE A 607 42.13 -15.25 -25.49
C PHE A 607 40.69 -15.59 -25.90
N ASP A 608 40.25 -16.83 -25.71
CA ASP A 608 38.85 -17.22 -25.96
C ASP A 608 37.90 -16.44 -25.04
N ILE A 609 38.21 -16.37 -23.74
CA ILE A 609 37.45 -15.59 -22.75
C ILE A 609 37.45 -14.10 -23.12
N SER A 610 38.62 -13.55 -23.47
CA SER A 610 38.76 -12.14 -23.86
C SER A 610 37.91 -11.81 -25.08
N SER A 611 37.99 -12.64 -26.13
CA SER A 611 37.25 -12.47 -27.38
C SER A 611 35.73 -12.55 -27.15
N ALA A 612 35.27 -13.55 -26.39
CA ALA A 612 33.87 -13.69 -26.03
C ALA A 612 33.34 -12.47 -25.25
N TYR A 613 34.14 -11.93 -24.33
CA TYR A 613 33.79 -10.74 -23.55
C TYR A 613 33.69 -9.48 -24.42
N ASP A 614 34.65 -9.26 -25.33
CA ASP A 614 34.65 -8.08 -26.21
C ASP A 614 33.47 -8.12 -27.18
N ASN A 615 33.13 -9.29 -27.73
CA ASN A 615 31.94 -9.49 -28.55
C ASN A 615 30.65 -9.16 -27.79
N ALA A 616 30.53 -9.65 -26.55
CA ALA A 616 29.38 -9.35 -25.70
C ALA A 616 29.28 -7.85 -25.39
N LEU A 617 30.41 -7.17 -25.20
CA LEU A 617 30.45 -5.72 -24.95
C LEU A 617 29.99 -4.91 -26.16
N GLU A 618 30.36 -5.32 -27.37
CA GLU A 618 29.90 -4.71 -28.61
C GLU A 618 28.38 -4.88 -28.78
N LEU A 619 27.86 -6.10 -28.53
CA LEU A 619 26.42 -6.37 -28.54
C LEU A 619 25.69 -5.46 -27.55
N LYS A 620 26.21 -5.31 -26.33
CA LYS A 620 25.61 -4.42 -25.33
C LYS A 620 25.53 -2.98 -25.82
N LYS A 621 26.60 -2.43 -26.39
CA LYS A 621 26.59 -1.06 -26.96
C LYS A 621 25.55 -0.91 -28.06
N LYS A 622 25.42 -1.91 -28.95
CA LYS A 622 24.41 -1.93 -30.01
C LYS A 622 22.98 -1.94 -29.44
N ILE A 623 22.73 -2.76 -28.42
CA ILE A 623 21.44 -2.82 -27.73
C ILE A 623 21.10 -1.46 -27.11
N GLU A 624 22.03 -0.82 -26.41
CA GLU A 624 21.79 0.52 -25.82
C GLU A 624 21.48 1.57 -26.89
N SER A 625 22.17 1.58 -28.04
CA SER A 625 21.85 2.47 -29.16
C SER A 625 20.44 2.22 -29.69
N ASN A 626 20.09 0.95 -29.95
CA ASN A 626 18.78 0.59 -30.48
C ASN A 626 17.63 1.00 -29.54
N LYS A 627 17.82 0.94 -28.21
CA LYS A 627 16.80 1.42 -27.25
C LYS A 627 16.51 2.91 -27.42
N LYS A 628 17.55 3.73 -27.62
CA LYS A 628 17.40 5.17 -27.86
C LYS A 628 16.65 5.43 -29.17
N ASP A 629 16.91 4.65 -30.21
CA ASP A 629 16.21 4.76 -31.49
C ASP A 629 14.74 4.36 -31.37
N LEU A 630 14.42 3.33 -30.59
CA LEU A 630 13.03 2.96 -30.29
C LEU A 630 12.27 4.09 -29.56
N TYR A 631 12.90 4.78 -28.60
CA TYR A 631 12.27 5.95 -27.99
C TYR A 631 11.95 7.02 -29.04
N ARG A 632 12.92 7.37 -29.89
CA ARG A 632 12.73 8.36 -30.97
C ARG A 632 11.64 7.95 -31.97
N GLN A 633 11.52 6.65 -32.26
CA GLN A 633 10.55 6.10 -33.19
C GLN A 633 9.12 6.12 -32.62
N TYR A 634 8.95 5.77 -31.34
CA TYR A 634 7.65 5.52 -30.75
C TYR A 634 7.08 6.66 -29.91
N LYS A 635 7.92 7.63 -29.48
CA LYS A 635 7.48 8.82 -28.75
C LYS A 635 6.32 9.51 -29.48
N SER A 636 5.40 10.08 -28.72
CA SER A 636 4.27 10.77 -29.31
C SER A 636 4.74 12.02 -30.05
N GLN A 637 4.10 12.30 -31.18
CA GLN A 637 4.26 13.58 -31.87
C GLN A 637 3.23 14.57 -31.30
N ASN A 638 3.61 15.85 -31.20
CA ASN A 638 2.83 16.95 -30.58
C ASN A 638 2.74 16.91 -29.04
N SER A 639 1.91 17.79 -28.45
CA SER A 639 1.65 17.99 -27.01
C SER A 639 0.89 16.84 -26.32
N ASN A 640 1.04 15.60 -26.81
CA ASN A 640 0.46 14.41 -26.19
C ASN A 640 1.31 13.95 -25.01
N ILE A 641 0.66 13.47 -23.95
CA ILE A 641 1.32 13.01 -22.73
C ILE A 641 2.00 11.66 -22.99
N ASP A 642 3.32 11.61 -22.77
CA ASP A 642 4.11 10.39 -22.68
C ASP A 642 4.58 10.20 -21.23
N VAL A 643 4.70 8.94 -20.80
CA VAL A 643 5.19 8.60 -19.46
C VAL A 643 6.56 7.93 -19.54
N VAL A 644 7.49 8.32 -18.67
CA VAL A 644 8.73 7.59 -18.45
C VAL A 644 8.71 6.86 -17.11
N LEU A 645 8.94 5.55 -17.14
CA LEU A 645 9.07 4.71 -15.97
C LEU A 645 10.50 4.78 -15.47
N LEU A 646 10.66 5.38 -14.29
CA LEU A 646 11.91 5.51 -13.57
C LEU A 646 11.96 4.44 -12.48
N GLY A 647 13.13 3.87 -12.25
CA GLY A 647 13.34 2.90 -11.19
C GLY A 647 14.46 1.94 -11.51
N ARG A 648 14.64 0.97 -10.62
CA ARG A 648 15.66 -0.06 -10.84
C ARG A 648 15.20 -1.01 -11.94
N PRO A 649 16.11 -1.46 -12.81
CA PRO A 649 15.76 -2.36 -13.92
C PRO A 649 15.02 -3.62 -13.46
N TYR A 650 15.46 -4.21 -12.35
CA TYR A 650 14.83 -5.38 -11.74
C TYR A 650 13.47 -5.11 -11.08
N THR A 651 13.12 -3.85 -10.87
CA THR A 651 11.79 -3.41 -10.41
C THR A 651 10.90 -3.09 -11.61
N ILE A 652 11.39 -2.34 -12.60
CA ILE A 652 10.55 -1.83 -13.71
C ILE A 652 10.44 -2.78 -14.90
N LEU A 653 11.48 -3.58 -15.20
CA LEU A 653 11.50 -4.48 -16.36
C LEU A 653 10.89 -5.85 -16.06
N SER A 654 10.88 -6.27 -14.79
CA SER A 654 10.27 -7.53 -14.40
C SER A 654 8.75 -7.40 -14.32
N LYS A 655 8.04 -8.25 -15.08
CA LYS A 655 6.56 -8.30 -15.07
C LYS A 655 5.97 -8.62 -13.70
N THR A 656 6.70 -9.42 -12.90
CA THR A 656 6.25 -9.80 -11.55
C THR A 656 6.47 -8.68 -10.55
N MET A 657 7.50 -7.84 -10.78
CA MET A 657 7.86 -6.77 -9.84
C MET A 657 7.17 -5.45 -10.17
N ASN A 658 6.90 -5.17 -11.44
CA ASN A 658 6.28 -3.91 -11.85
C ASN A 658 4.75 -3.92 -11.78
N ASN A 659 4.13 -5.00 -11.31
CA ASN A 659 2.67 -5.14 -11.13
C ASN A 659 1.83 -4.74 -12.36
N ASN A 660 2.35 -4.97 -13.57
CA ASN A 660 1.73 -4.56 -14.84
C ASN A 660 1.45 -3.05 -14.97
N ILE A 661 2.13 -2.19 -14.19
CA ILE A 661 2.02 -0.72 -14.29
C ILE A 661 2.16 -0.23 -15.75
N PRO A 662 3.12 -0.70 -16.58
CA PRO A 662 3.19 -0.29 -17.98
C PRO A 662 1.88 -0.55 -18.77
N GLN A 663 1.20 -1.66 -18.48
CA GLN A 663 -0.05 -2.02 -19.16
C GLN A 663 -1.23 -1.17 -18.69
N ILE A 664 -1.23 -0.71 -17.43
CA ILE A 664 -2.26 0.18 -16.90
C ILE A 664 -2.26 1.51 -17.68
N PHE A 665 -1.08 2.13 -17.86
CA PHE A 665 -0.97 3.34 -18.69
C PHE A 665 -1.37 3.10 -20.14
N ASN A 666 -0.95 1.97 -20.72
CA ASN A 666 -1.34 1.61 -22.08
C ASN A 666 -2.87 1.45 -22.24
N ASN A 667 -3.55 0.91 -21.22
CA ASN A 667 -5.01 0.78 -21.21
C ASN A 667 -5.75 2.13 -21.13
N LEU A 668 -5.07 3.16 -20.61
CA LEU A 668 -5.49 4.57 -20.59
C LEU A 668 -5.12 5.32 -21.88
N GLY A 669 -4.49 4.65 -22.86
CA GLY A 669 -4.04 5.28 -24.11
C GLY A 669 -2.76 6.10 -23.98
N VAL A 670 -2.05 6.01 -22.85
CA VAL A 670 -0.80 6.74 -22.60
C VAL A 670 0.40 5.85 -22.95
N LYS A 671 1.29 6.34 -23.82
CA LYS A 671 2.52 5.62 -24.14
C LYS A 671 3.52 5.73 -22.99
N THR A 672 4.22 4.63 -22.73
CA THR A 672 5.19 4.53 -21.64
C THR A 672 6.57 4.16 -22.17
N PHE A 673 7.63 4.69 -21.58
CA PHE A 673 9.01 4.38 -21.95
C PHE A 673 9.82 4.00 -20.71
N PHE A 674 10.88 3.21 -20.86
CA PHE A 674 11.82 2.98 -19.75
C PHE A 674 12.92 4.03 -19.74
N GLN A 675 13.45 4.35 -18.56
CA GLN A 675 14.52 5.34 -18.41
C GLN A 675 15.78 5.03 -19.25
N ASP A 676 16.05 3.75 -19.55
CA ASP A 676 17.22 3.33 -20.33
C ASP A 676 17.02 3.51 -21.85
N MET A 677 15.84 3.98 -22.27
CA MET A 677 15.57 4.37 -23.65
C MET A 677 15.79 5.88 -23.89
N LEU A 678 15.98 6.67 -22.83
CA LEU A 678 16.25 8.11 -22.96
C LEU A 678 17.70 8.37 -23.38
N ASP A 679 17.90 9.44 -24.15
CA ASP A 679 19.24 9.87 -24.54
C ASP A 679 19.86 10.78 -23.48
N VAL A 680 20.59 10.16 -22.56
CA VAL A 680 21.26 10.86 -21.45
C VAL A 680 22.57 11.50 -21.90
N GLU A 681 23.19 11.08 -23.01
CA GLU A 681 24.53 11.55 -23.38
C GLU A 681 24.54 12.96 -23.99
N THR A 682 23.44 13.35 -24.62
CA THR A 682 23.32 14.65 -25.32
C THR A 682 22.67 15.74 -24.48
N HIS A 683 22.16 15.41 -23.30
CA HIS A 683 21.42 16.35 -22.45
C HIS A 683 22.36 17.14 -21.54
N ASP A 684 22.06 18.43 -21.31
CA ASP A 684 22.83 19.26 -20.39
C ASP A 684 22.37 19.05 -18.95
N PHE A 685 23.30 18.63 -18.07
CA PHE A 685 23.06 18.42 -16.64
C PHE A 685 23.79 19.44 -15.75
N THR A 686 24.30 20.53 -16.30
CA THR A 686 25.02 21.58 -15.54
C THR A 686 24.31 21.99 -14.25
N GLN A 687 22.99 22.18 -14.28
CA GLN A 687 22.18 22.60 -13.12
C GLN A 687 22.15 21.57 -11.98
N ILE A 688 22.22 20.27 -12.30
CA ILE A 688 22.14 19.19 -11.29
C ILE A 688 23.49 18.50 -11.04
N ASN A 689 24.56 18.91 -11.72
CA ASN A 689 25.90 18.35 -11.55
C ASN A 689 26.39 18.37 -10.09
N PRO A 690 26.20 19.43 -9.29
CA PRO A 690 26.55 19.41 -7.86
C PRO A 690 25.86 18.28 -7.12
N LEU A 691 24.55 18.12 -7.31
CA LEU A 691 23.76 17.02 -6.72
C LEU A 691 24.24 15.65 -7.21
N LEU A 692 24.49 15.50 -8.52
CA LEU A 692 25.00 14.25 -9.11
C LEU A 692 26.41 13.87 -8.61
N GLY A 693 27.18 14.84 -8.12
CA GLY A 693 28.48 14.64 -7.47
C GLY A 693 28.36 14.04 -6.08
N GLU A 694 27.32 14.39 -5.34
CA GLU A 694 27.02 13.86 -3.99
C GLU A 694 26.31 12.49 -4.03
N ILE A 695 25.61 12.17 -5.13
CA ILE A 695 24.90 10.89 -5.26
C ILE A 695 25.88 9.75 -5.54
N HIS A 696 26.09 8.94 -4.51
CA HIS A 696 26.93 7.74 -4.52
C HIS A 696 26.31 6.54 -5.25
N TRP A 697 24.98 6.43 -5.28
CA TRP A 697 24.28 5.26 -5.81
C TRP A 697 24.09 5.33 -7.33
N LYS A 698 24.58 4.32 -8.05
CA LYS A 698 24.51 4.22 -9.52
C LYS A 698 23.09 4.44 -10.07
N TYR A 699 22.13 3.64 -9.61
CA TYR A 699 20.77 3.70 -10.13
C TYR A 699 20.05 4.98 -9.73
N VAL A 700 20.30 5.52 -8.54
CA VAL A 700 19.71 6.81 -8.13
C VAL A 700 20.22 7.92 -9.05
N ALA A 701 21.52 7.96 -9.36
CA ALA A 701 22.04 8.97 -10.29
C ALA A 701 21.43 8.84 -11.70
N GLN A 702 21.24 7.61 -12.20
CA GLN A 702 20.57 7.38 -13.49
C GLN A 702 19.10 7.83 -13.46
N ILE A 703 18.38 7.52 -12.38
CA ILE A 703 17.00 7.94 -12.16
C ILE A 703 16.91 9.47 -12.12
N ILE A 704 17.82 10.14 -11.41
CA ILE A 704 17.84 11.61 -11.31
C ILE A 704 18.15 12.27 -12.66
N LYS A 705 19.06 11.71 -13.47
CA LYS A 705 19.28 12.19 -14.84
C LYS A 705 18.03 12.05 -15.71
N ALA A 706 17.39 10.88 -15.69
CA ALA A 706 16.15 10.65 -16.44
C ALA A 706 14.99 11.52 -15.95
N ALA A 707 14.89 11.75 -14.64
CA ALA A 707 13.95 12.65 -14.03
C ALA A 707 14.16 14.09 -14.51
N TYR A 708 15.40 14.58 -14.54
CA TYR A 708 15.71 15.92 -15.03
C TYR A 708 15.34 16.10 -16.53
N ILE A 709 15.56 15.07 -17.36
CA ILE A 709 15.08 15.07 -18.76
C ILE A 709 13.55 15.20 -18.80
N ALA A 710 12.82 14.50 -17.93
CA ALA A 710 11.37 14.59 -17.86
C ALA A 710 10.88 15.95 -17.32
N ALA A 711 11.54 16.51 -16.30
CA ALA A 711 11.23 17.83 -15.74
C ALA A 711 11.41 18.97 -16.77
N THR A 712 12.43 18.85 -17.62
CA THR A 712 12.73 19.86 -18.66
C THR A 712 11.98 19.63 -19.97
N SER A 713 11.15 18.59 -20.06
CA SER A 713 10.32 18.29 -21.22
C SER A 713 8.87 18.67 -20.95
N ASP A 714 8.17 19.24 -21.94
CA ASP A 714 6.75 19.58 -21.78
C ASP A 714 5.82 18.36 -21.77
N HIS A 715 6.17 17.31 -22.54
CA HIS A 715 5.28 16.18 -22.83
C HIS A 715 5.61 14.89 -22.07
N LEU A 716 6.80 14.79 -21.46
CA LEU A 716 7.28 13.57 -20.80
C LEU A 716 7.08 13.66 -19.28
N TYR A 717 6.27 12.77 -18.70
CA TYR A 717 5.94 12.77 -17.27
C TYR A 717 6.53 11.54 -16.56
N PRO A 718 7.24 11.71 -15.42
CA PRO A 718 7.90 10.59 -14.78
C PRO A 718 7.00 9.85 -13.78
N VAL A 719 7.12 8.52 -13.79
CA VAL A 719 6.58 7.62 -12.77
C VAL A 719 7.74 6.87 -12.14
N TYR A 720 8.08 7.20 -10.90
CA TYR A 720 9.13 6.53 -10.15
C TYR A 720 8.55 5.31 -9.42
N ILE A 721 8.92 4.11 -9.88
CA ILE A 721 8.58 2.84 -9.24
C ILE A 721 9.76 2.38 -8.37
N SER A 722 9.51 2.30 -7.06
CA SER A 722 10.44 1.83 -6.03
C SER A 722 9.93 0.53 -5.37
N SER A 723 10.79 -0.13 -4.61
CA SER A 723 10.41 -1.27 -3.76
C SER A 723 10.48 -0.88 -2.29
N PHE A 724 9.53 -1.35 -1.48
CA PHE A 724 9.56 -1.17 -0.03
C PHE A 724 10.89 -1.70 0.56
N LYS A 725 11.38 -1.07 1.63
CA LYS A 725 12.71 -1.31 2.25
C LYS A 725 13.91 -1.00 1.35
N CYS A 726 13.75 -0.23 0.26
CA CYS A 726 14.89 0.16 -0.57
C CYS A 726 15.67 1.35 0.01
N SER A 727 16.79 1.08 0.70
CA SER A 727 17.59 2.11 1.38
C SER A 727 18.17 3.20 0.47
N PRO A 728 18.65 2.94 -0.76
CA PRO A 728 19.09 4.03 -1.63
C PRO A 728 17.95 4.92 -2.13
N ASP A 729 16.78 4.32 -2.36
CA ASP A 729 15.65 5.03 -2.96
C ASP A 729 14.94 5.91 -1.91
N SER A 730 15.08 5.60 -0.61
CA SER A 730 14.63 6.49 0.47
C SER A 730 15.29 7.89 0.40
N PHE A 731 16.52 7.99 -0.13
CA PHE A 731 17.16 9.28 -0.41
C PHE A 731 16.84 9.77 -1.83
N GLY A 732 16.87 8.87 -2.82
CA GLY A 732 16.69 9.21 -4.23
C GLY A 732 15.31 9.79 -4.55
N ILE A 733 14.25 9.33 -3.88
CA ILE A 733 12.89 9.81 -4.07
C ILE A 733 12.76 11.28 -3.65
N ASP A 734 13.39 11.70 -2.56
CA ASP A 734 13.27 13.09 -2.10
C ASP A 734 13.96 14.07 -3.05
N TYR A 735 15.15 13.73 -3.57
CA TYR A 735 15.79 14.52 -4.61
C TYR A 735 14.98 14.54 -5.91
N PHE A 736 14.38 13.41 -6.28
CA PHE A 736 13.46 13.35 -7.43
C PHE A 736 12.30 14.34 -7.26
N ARG A 737 11.64 14.32 -6.08
CA ARG A 737 10.52 15.25 -5.78
C ARG A 737 10.96 16.71 -5.87
N GLN A 738 12.09 17.07 -5.28
CA GLN A 738 12.61 18.43 -5.31
C GLN A 738 12.87 18.92 -6.74
N ILE A 739 13.41 18.07 -7.62
CA ILE A 739 13.60 18.40 -9.04
C ILE A 739 12.24 18.58 -9.72
N MET A 740 11.27 17.70 -9.47
CA MET A 740 9.95 17.86 -10.11
C MET A 740 9.25 19.14 -9.65
N GLU A 741 9.31 19.43 -8.35
CA GLU A 741 8.67 20.59 -7.73
C GLU A 741 9.29 21.90 -8.20
N SER A 742 10.61 21.96 -8.39
CA SER A 742 11.28 23.18 -8.88
C SER A 742 10.89 23.56 -10.32
N PHE A 743 10.50 22.58 -11.14
CA PHE A 743 9.99 22.78 -12.49
C PHE A 743 8.45 22.81 -12.57
N ASN A 744 7.75 22.74 -11.43
CA ASN A 744 6.29 22.52 -11.36
C ASN A 744 5.81 21.35 -12.24
N LYS A 745 6.63 20.29 -12.37
CA LYS A 745 6.34 19.12 -13.17
C LYS A 745 5.48 18.13 -12.36
N PRO A 746 4.28 17.74 -12.84
CA PRO A 746 3.52 16.65 -12.23
C PRO A 746 4.28 15.32 -12.29
N TYR A 747 4.19 14.53 -11.22
CA TYR A 747 4.90 13.27 -11.09
C TYR A 747 4.11 12.26 -10.27
N LEU A 748 4.49 10.99 -10.39
CA LEU A 748 3.95 9.91 -9.57
C LEU A 748 5.11 9.10 -8.97
N VAL A 749 5.01 8.77 -7.68
CA VAL A 749 5.92 7.83 -7.00
C VAL A 749 5.09 6.65 -6.52
N LEU A 750 5.47 5.45 -6.92
CA LEU A 750 4.84 4.19 -6.53
C LEU A 750 5.87 3.35 -5.77
N GLU A 751 5.64 3.14 -4.48
CA GLU A 751 6.44 2.20 -3.68
C GLU A 751 5.70 0.87 -3.58
N LEU A 752 6.29 -0.18 -4.14
CA LEU A 752 5.69 -1.51 -4.22
C LEU A 752 6.18 -2.39 -3.07
N ASP A 753 5.24 -2.98 -2.33
CA ASP A 753 5.53 -3.91 -1.24
C ASP A 753 5.42 -5.38 -1.69
N GLU A 754 5.90 -6.30 -0.86
CA GLU A 754 5.90 -7.76 -1.06
C GLU A 754 4.55 -8.43 -0.77
N HIS A 755 3.55 -7.67 -0.34
CA HIS A 755 2.23 -8.16 0.02
C HIS A 755 1.34 -8.31 -1.22
N ASP A 756 1.61 -9.33 -2.03
CA ASP A 756 0.53 -9.99 -2.76
C ASP A 756 -0.41 -10.59 -1.70
N SER A 757 -1.51 -9.89 -1.42
CA SER A 757 -2.56 -10.30 -0.46
C SER A 757 -3.73 -10.92 -1.20
#